data_AF-A0A9R0XR60-F1
#
_entry.id   AF-A0A9R0XR60-F1
#
_cell.length_a   1.000
_cell.length_b   1.000
_cell.length_c   1.000
_cell.angle_alpha   90.00
_cell.angle_beta   90.00
_cell.angle_gamma   90.00
#
_symmetry.space_group_name_H-M   'P 1'
#
loop_
_entity.id
_entity.type
_entity.pdbx_description
1 polymer ?
#
loop_
_entity_poly.entity_id
_entity_poly.type
_entity_poly.pdbx_seq_one_letter_code
_entity_poly.pdbx_strand_id
1 'polypeptide(L)'
;MAKPHHHRRLASVTTTTLLLLAVLHIVRTAAEDEQPPWPICGPEPSSGNYPQNSTYDTNINLLSASLPRNASSSAAFYATGNVGDVPNIVYGQALCRGDVANASACESCVATAFGGAQQACPLYKDVVIFYDLCQLRFSNRNFLLDDDYIVTTYWLQRSRLVGSPAFDGAVGMLVNATADHAVGDSSRRFGTGEVGFNDRRNPKIYALSQCAPDITPEVCRNCLNAIIGQLPKWFSRMTGGGIFGVWCNFRYEVYSFFSGRPLVELPQIVERPPASAPPVIPGGEKRRNSTGKVVAILMPTIAVMLVIAVVYLFCWRRRRPEEDAFLPSQSATSNDIQPIDSLLLDLATLRVATDDFDNSKMLGKGGFGIVYKGVLPDGEEIAVKRLCQTSRQGIGELKSELVLVAKLHHRNLVRLVGVCLEEQEKILVYEYMPKRSLDTILFDYEQNKELDWGKRFKIINGIARGLQYLHQDSQLKIVHRDLKASNILLDFDYNPKISDFGLAKLFGGDQSEDVTSRIAGTYGYMAPEYAMRGQYSIKSDVFSFGVLVLEVVTGRRNDASHNIEQDVDLVNLVWEHWNRGNVIELIDPSLCNHPPVDQILKCIHVGLLCVQRKPASRPTMSSVNIMFSSHTVRLPSLSRPPFFIQDISVSESWTAHSDAYPPGENSTVMSSNQVSITELSPR
;
A
#
# COMPACT_ATOMS: atom_id res chain seq x y z
N MET A 1 -41.03 17.59 -66.28
CA MET A 1 -40.33 16.28 -66.26
C MET A 1 -38.84 16.53 -66.29
N ALA A 2 -38.10 15.83 -65.42
CA ALA A 2 -36.64 15.63 -65.37
C ALA A 2 -35.66 16.80 -65.05
N LYS A 3 -34.81 16.51 -64.05
CA LYS A 3 -33.46 17.01 -63.64
C LYS A 3 -32.50 17.30 -64.81
N PRO A 4 -31.31 17.95 -64.66
CA PRO A 4 -30.26 17.76 -63.60
C PRO A 4 -29.54 19.08 -63.17
N HIS A 5 -28.54 19.22 -62.26
CA HIS A 5 -27.28 18.51 -62.02
C HIS A 5 -26.67 18.86 -60.63
N HIS A 6 -26.16 17.82 -59.94
CA HIS A 6 -24.77 17.72 -59.46
C HIS A 6 -23.94 19.01 -59.29
N HIS A 7 -23.74 19.47 -58.05
CA HIS A 7 -22.51 20.08 -57.50
C HIS A 7 -22.85 20.73 -56.16
N ARG A 8 -22.94 19.98 -55.05
CA ARG A 8 -22.94 20.60 -53.71
C ARG A 8 -22.63 19.69 -52.51
N ARG A 9 -22.30 18.41 -52.71
CA ARG A 9 -22.00 17.49 -51.60
C ARG A 9 -20.53 17.08 -51.42
N LEU A 10 -19.60 17.62 -52.22
CA LEU A 10 -18.18 17.26 -52.11
C LEU A 10 -17.31 18.28 -51.34
N ALA A 11 -17.82 19.48 -51.03
CA ALA A 11 -17.06 20.53 -50.36
C ALA A 11 -17.21 20.57 -48.83
N SER A 12 -18.19 19.83 -48.27
CA SER A 12 -18.45 19.79 -46.82
C SER A 12 -17.79 18.60 -46.13
N VAL A 13 -17.41 17.56 -46.88
CA VAL A 13 -16.80 16.34 -46.32
C VAL A 13 -15.28 16.50 -46.23
N THR A 14 -14.64 17.23 -47.15
CA THR A 14 -13.18 17.44 -47.14
C THR A 14 -12.74 18.39 -46.02
N THR A 15 -13.52 19.43 -45.71
CA THR A 15 -13.23 20.39 -44.64
C THR A 15 -13.41 19.80 -43.24
N THR A 16 -14.37 18.88 -43.05
CA THR A 16 -14.56 18.18 -41.76
C THR A 16 -13.51 17.09 -41.53
N THR A 17 -13.05 16.37 -42.57
CA THR A 17 -11.93 15.42 -42.42
C THR A 17 -10.58 16.10 -42.20
N LEU A 18 -10.33 17.28 -42.77
CA LEU A 18 -9.10 18.04 -42.52
C LEU A 18 -9.10 18.69 -41.13
N LEU A 19 -10.26 19.12 -40.61
CA LEU A 19 -10.37 19.56 -39.22
C LEU A 19 -10.23 18.38 -38.24
N LEU A 20 -10.78 17.20 -38.54
CA LEU A 20 -10.56 16.02 -37.70
C LEU A 20 -9.11 15.55 -37.73
N LEU A 21 -8.42 15.63 -38.86
CA LEU A 21 -6.98 15.30 -38.95
C LEU A 21 -6.11 16.37 -38.27
N ALA A 22 -6.47 17.65 -38.32
CA ALA A 22 -5.79 18.70 -37.58
C ALA A 22 -6.06 18.60 -36.06
N VAL A 23 -7.26 18.22 -35.63
CA VAL A 23 -7.60 17.97 -34.22
C VAL A 23 -6.99 16.65 -33.71
N LEU A 24 -6.89 15.61 -34.55
CA LEU A 24 -6.13 14.38 -34.25
C LEU A 24 -4.61 14.59 -34.29
N HIS A 25 -4.12 15.66 -34.92
CA HIS A 25 -2.72 16.08 -34.84
C HIS A 25 -2.43 17.06 -33.70
N ILE A 26 -3.46 17.65 -33.07
CA ILE A 26 -3.31 18.58 -31.92
C ILE A 26 -3.63 17.89 -30.57
N VAL A 27 -4.22 16.70 -30.57
CA VAL A 27 -4.26 15.80 -29.40
C VAL A 27 -3.25 14.66 -29.54
N ARG A 28 -2.00 15.03 -29.83
CA ARG A 28 -0.84 14.33 -29.25
C ARG A 28 -0.27 15.31 -28.24
N THR A 29 -0.74 15.25 -27.00
CA THR A 29 0.13 15.57 -25.88
C THR A 29 1.28 14.57 -25.98
N ALA A 30 2.34 14.94 -26.70
CA ALA A 30 3.65 14.48 -26.30
C ALA A 30 3.74 14.90 -24.84
N ALA A 31 3.80 13.93 -23.93
CA ALA A 31 4.32 14.22 -22.60
C ALA A 31 5.66 14.90 -22.88
N GLU A 32 5.74 16.20 -22.61
CA GLU A 32 6.99 16.93 -22.68
C GLU A 32 7.98 16.20 -21.78
N ASP A 33 9.19 16.05 -22.27
CA ASP A 33 10.27 15.40 -21.54
C ASP A 33 10.54 16.28 -20.30
N GLU A 34 9.95 15.97 -19.14
CA GLU A 34 10.04 16.83 -17.95
C GLU A 34 11.51 16.92 -17.51
N GLN A 35 12.15 18.06 -17.83
CA GLN A 35 13.55 18.31 -17.52
C GLN A 35 13.68 18.73 -16.06
N PRO A 36 14.76 18.33 -15.36
CA PRO A 36 14.98 18.76 -13.98
C PRO A 36 15.11 20.30 -13.90
N PRO A 37 14.74 20.91 -12.77
CA PRO A 37 14.57 20.27 -11.47
C PRO A 37 13.23 19.55 -11.28
N TRP A 38 13.26 18.49 -10.47
CA TRP A 38 12.07 17.78 -9.99
C TRP A 38 11.88 18.04 -8.49
N PRO A 39 11.05 19.03 -8.10
CA PRO A 39 10.83 19.42 -6.71
C PRO A 39 9.70 18.60 -6.05
N ILE A 40 9.83 18.36 -4.75
CA ILE A 40 8.79 17.87 -3.85
C ILE A 40 8.69 18.86 -2.68
N CYS A 41 7.59 19.59 -2.61
CA CYS A 41 7.34 20.58 -1.58
C CYS A 41 6.46 19.98 -0.47
N GLY A 42 6.94 20.02 0.78
CA GLY A 42 6.19 19.53 1.94
C GLY A 42 5.87 18.03 1.91
N PRO A 43 6.86 17.14 1.70
CA PRO A 43 6.60 15.69 1.68
C PRO A 43 5.96 15.21 3.00
N GLU A 44 4.92 14.39 2.88
CA GLU A 44 4.12 13.93 4.04
C GLU A 44 4.96 13.11 5.04
N PRO A 45 4.83 13.36 6.37
CA PRO A 45 3.97 14.37 6.99
C PRO A 45 4.43 15.80 6.68
N SER A 46 3.56 16.71 6.22
CA SER A 46 4.00 18.08 5.93
C SER A 46 4.47 18.80 7.20
N SER A 47 5.60 19.51 7.13
CA SER A 47 6.09 20.34 8.23
C SER A 47 5.54 21.78 8.21
N GLY A 48 4.65 22.07 7.26
CA GLY A 48 4.06 23.39 7.03
C GLY A 48 5.06 24.41 6.45
N ASN A 49 4.64 25.67 6.50
CA ASN A 49 5.39 26.80 5.93
C ASN A 49 6.10 27.61 7.01
N TYR A 50 7.09 28.41 6.60
CA TYR A 50 7.79 29.37 7.45
C TYR A 50 7.54 30.83 6.97
N PRO A 51 7.51 31.83 7.87
CA PRO A 51 7.39 33.23 7.45
C PRO A 51 8.63 33.70 6.71
N GLN A 52 8.46 34.55 5.69
CA GLN A 52 9.58 35.20 5.00
C GLN A 52 10.46 35.98 5.99
N ASN A 53 11.79 35.96 5.81
CA ASN A 53 12.77 36.60 6.69
C ASN A 53 12.73 36.09 8.15
N SER A 54 12.24 34.88 8.38
CA SER A 54 12.29 34.25 9.71
C SER A 54 13.68 33.71 10.05
N THR A 55 13.87 33.31 11.31
CA THR A 55 15.07 32.58 11.74
C THR A 55 15.28 31.30 10.92
N TYR A 56 14.20 30.60 10.56
CA TYR A 56 14.27 29.42 9.70
C TYR A 56 14.82 29.75 8.31
N ASP A 57 14.34 30.83 7.70
CA ASP A 57 14.83 31.34 6.40
C ASP A 57 16.33 31.69 6.46
N THR A 58 16.76 32.33 7.55
CA THR A 58 18.17 32.64 7.80
C THR A 58 19.02 31.37 7.94
N ASN A 59 18.50 30.35 8.64
CA ASN A 59 19.18 29.08 8.82
C ASN A 59 19.33 28.29 7.51
N ILE A 60 18.35 28.37 6.59
CA ILE A 60 18.48 27.84 5.23
C ILE A 60 19.64 28.52 4.50
N ASN A 61 19.75 29.84 4.58
CA ASN A 61 20.84 30.60 3.92
C ASN A 61 22.23 30.29 4.50
N LEU A 62 22.32 30.05 5.81
CA LEU A 62 23.58 29.61 6.44
C LEU A 62 23.95 28.18 6.01
N LEU A 63 22.96 27.30 5.90
CA LEU A 63 23.17 25.93 5.42
C LEU A 63 23.57 25.92 3.93
N SER A 64 22.95 26.78 3.10
CA SER A 64 23.29 26.91 1.68
C SER A 64 24.70 27.46 1.43
N ALA A 65 25.28 28.19 2.38
CA ALA A 65 26.66 28.67 2.31
C ALA A 65 27.71 27.59 2.64
N SER A 66 27.35 26.55 3.40
CA SER A 66 28.28 25.54 3.91
C SER A 66 28.12 24.16 3.27
N LEU A 67 26.88 23.68 3.09
CA LEU A 67 26.58 22.33 2.61
C LEU A 67 27.14 22.03 1.20
N PRO A 68 27.10 22.95 0.21
CA PRO A 68 27.70 22.70 -1.10
C PRO A 68 29.21 22.41 -1.05
N ARG A 69 29.96 23.15 -0.21
CA ARG A 69 31.40 22.96 -0.01
C ARG A 69 31.71 21.68 0.76
N ASN A 70 30.88 21.35 1.74
CA ASN A 70 31.02 20.10 2.49
C ASN A 70 30.81 18.90 1.56
N ALA A 71 29.82 18.96 0.66
CA ALA A 71 29.60 17.91 -0.33
C ALA A 71 30.76 17.84 -1.32
N SER A 72 31.25 18.96 -1.86
CA SER A 72 32.31 18.98 -2.88
C SER A 72 33.68 18.54 -2.34
N SER A 73 33.96 18.79 -1.05
CA SER A 73 35.20 18.37 -0.38
C SER A 73 35.19 16.90 0.07
N SER A 74 34.02 16.28 0.15
CA SER A 74 33.88 14.86 0.48
C SER A 74 34.28 13.98 -0.71
N ALA A 75 35.06 12.92 -0.46
CA ALA A 75 35.47 11.96 -1.50
C ALA A 75 34.25 11.27 -2.18
N ALA A 76 33.15 11.16 -1.45
CA ALA A 76 31.91 10.56 -1.91
C ALA A 76 30.94 11.56 -2.56
N PHE A 77 31.33 12.84 -2.64
CA PHE A 77 30.47 13.95 -3.07
C PHE A 77 29.10 13.99 -2.38
N TYR A 78 29.14 13.78 -1.07
CA TYR A 78 28.00 13.69 -0.18
C TYR A 78 28.29 14.42 1.12
N ALA A 79 27.31 15.16 1.63
CA ALA A 79 27.38 15.77 2.95
C ALA A 79 26.00 15.90 3.58
N THR A 80 25.99 15.87 4.91
CA THR A 80 24.86 16.25 5.75
C THR A 80 25.26 17.43 6.63
N GLY A 81 24.28 18.16 7.14
CA GLY A 81 24.52 19.28 8.04
C GLY A 81 23.24 19.71 8.74
N ASN A 82 23.39 20.51 9.78
CA ASN A 82 22.29 21.19 10.41
C ASN A 82 22.70 22.59 10.87
N VAL A 83 21.74 23.51 10.93
CA VAL A 83 21.95 24.89 11.41
C VAL A 83 20.77 25.34 12.28
N GLY A 84 21.09 25.97 13.41
CA GLY A 84 20.12 26.55 14.35
C GLY A 84 19.60 25.55 15.38
N ASP A 85 18.64 26.02 16.18
CA ASP A 85 18.04 25.27 17.30
C ASP A 85 16.52 25.16 17.15
N VAL A 86 15.91 24.19 17.83
CA VAL A 86 14.46 24.00 17.87
C VAL A 86 13.78 25.29 18.37
N PRO A 87 12.71 25.78 17.70
CA PRO A 87 11.94 25.16 16.62
C PRO A 87 12.42 25.50 15.19
N ASN A 88 13.51 26.25 15.03
CA ASN A 88 14.01 26.77 13.75
C ASN A 88 15.22 26.03 13.19
N ILE A 89 15.58 24.87 13.75
CA ILE A 89 16.67 24.04 13.23
C ILE A 89 16.37 23.60 11.81
N VAL A 90 17.38 23.61 10.94
CA VAL A 90 17.29 23.11 9.56
C VAL A 90 18.29 21.97 9.42
N TYR A 91 17.83 20.76 9.15
CA TYR A 91 18.65 19.63 8.71
C TYR A 91 18.74 19.65 7.19
N GLY A 92 19.90 19.28 6.63
CA GLY A 92 20.05 19.14 5.20
C GLY A 92 20.99 18.02 4.79
N GLN A 93 20.76 17.55 3.57
CA GLN A 93 21.54 16.51 2.91
C GLN A 93 21.72 16.90 1.44
N ALA A 94 22.95 16.76 0.95
CA ALA A 94 23.29 16.92 -0.44
C ALA A 94 24.02 15.67 -0.95
N LEU A 95 23.58 15.15 -2.10
CA LEU A 95 24.20 14.01 -2.77
C LEU A 95 24.41 14.36 -4.24
N CYS A 96 25.66 14.31 -4.69
CA CYS A 96 25.99 14.44 -6.12
C CYS A 96 26.09 13.07 -6.78
N ARG A 97 25.82 13.04 -8.08
CA ARG A 97 25.86 11.80 -8.86
C ARG A 97 27.28 11.25 -8.94
N GLY A 98 27.44 9.93 -8.89
CA GLY A 98 28.76 9.31 -8.78
C GLY A 98 29.69 9.50 -9.99
N ASP A 99 29.15 9.90 -11.14
CA ASP A 99 29.88 10.24 -12.38
C ASP A 99 30.17 11.74 -12.55
N VAL A 100 29.90 12.57 -11.55
CA VAL A 100 30.25 14.01 -11.58
C VAL A 100 31.76 14.17 -11.73
N ALA A 101 32.17 14.97 -12.72
CA ALA A 101 33.55 15.06 -13.21
C ALA A 101 34.54 15.66 -12.20
N ASN A 102 34.11 16.59 -11.35
CA ASN A 102 34.97 17.27 -10.38
C ASN A 102 34.17 17.90 -9.22
N ALA A 103 34.88 18.27 -8.15
CA ALA A 103 34.30 18.90 -6.96
C ALA A 103 33.52 20.19 -7.27
N SER A 104 34.02 21.02 -8.19
CA SER A 104 33.35 22.29 -8.56
C SER A 104 31.97 22.08 -9.19
N ALA A 105 31.78 21.01 -9.98
CA ALA A 105 30.48 20.69 -10.57
C ALA A 105 29.47 20.24 -9.50
N CYS A 106 29.92 19.47 -8.50
CA CYS A 106 29.09 19.10 -7.36
C CYS A 106 28.70 20.34 -6.53
N GLU A 107 29.66 21.18 -6.17
CA GLU A 107 29.41 22.41 -5.42
C GLU A 107 28.40 23.32 -6.14
N SER A 108 28.63 23.56 -7.43
CA SER A 108 27.74 24.39 -8.25
C SER A 108 26.33 23.80 -8.32
N CYS A 109 26.20 22.49 -8.52
CA CYS A 109 24.88 21.85 -8.60
C CYS A 109 24.10 21.99 -7.29
N VAL A 110 24.74 21.72 -6.15
CA VAL A 110 24.08 21.81 -4.83
C VAL A 110 23.73 23.27 -4.50
N ALA A 111 24.60 24.23 -4.82
CA ALA A 111 24.32 25.65 -4.65
C ALA A 111 23.12 26.10 -5.52
N THR A 112 23.07 25.67 -6.78
CA THR A 112 21.90 25.89 -7.65
C THR A 112 20.65 25.24 -7.09
N ALA A 113 20.76 24.04 -6.50
CA ALA A 113 19.62 23.33 -5.93
C ALA A 113 18.97 24.07 -4.76
N PHE A 114 19.73 24.78 -3.92
CA PHE A 114 19.14 25.63 -2.87
C PHE A 114 18.30 26.77 -3.46
N GLY A 115 18.82 27.46 -4.48
CA GLY A 115 18.08 28.51 -5.18
C GLY A 115 16.84 27.95 -5.89
N GLY A 116 16.98 26.80 -6.55
CA GLY A 116 15.86 26.10 -7.20
C GLY A 116 14.79 25.65 -6.20
N ALA A 117 15.18 25.16 -5.03
CA ALA A 117 14.25 24.76 -3.98
C ALA A 117 13.44 25.96 -3.45
N GLN A 118 14.08 27.11 -3.22
CA GLN A 118 13.39 28.33 -2.77
C GLN A 118 12.47 28.91 -3.85
N GLN A 119 12.78 28.72 -5.14
CA GLN A 119 11.95 29.16 -6.26
C GLN A 119 10.75 28.22 -6.50
N ALA A 120 10.99 26.90 -6.48
CA ALA A 120 9.97 25.90 -6.75
C ALA A 120 9.04 25.65 -5.55
N CYS A 121 9.58 25.73 -4.33
CA CYS A 121 8.86 25.49 -3.07
C CYS A 121 9.00 26.70 -2.13
N PRO A 122 8.44 27.87 -2.48
CA PRO A 122 8.61 29.07 -1.69
C PRO A 122 8.02 28.88 -0.29
N LEU A 123 8.81 29.18 0.75
CA LEU A 123 8.41 29.18 2.15
C LEU A 123 8.05 27.81 2.76
N TYR A 124 8.37 26.70 2.08
CA TYR A 124 8.16 25.35 2.62
C TYR A 124 9.26 24.94 3.60
N LYS A 125 8.90 24.40 4.77
CA LYS A 125 9.90 23.93 5.74
C LYS A 125 10.60 22.65 5.30
N ASP A 126 9.92 21.75 4.61
CA ASP A 126 10.48 20.47 4.13
C ASP A 126 10.45 20.47 2.60
N VAL A 127 11.62 20.34 1.97
CA VAL A 127 11.76 20.36 0.52
C VAL A 127 12.78 19.32 0.08
N VAL A 128 12.46 18.59 -0.98
CA VAL A 128 13.40 17.77 -1.74
C VAL A 128 13.42 18.25 -3.18
N ILE A 129 14.60 18.36 -3.78
CA ILE A 129 14.74 18.74 -5.17
C ILE A 129 15.82 17.88 -5.83
N PHE A 130 15.49 17.35 -7.01
CA PHE A 130 16.39 16.51 -7.79
C PHE A 130 16.80 17.22 -9.08
N TYR A 131 18.10 17.28 -9.32
CA TYR A 131 18.72 17.64 -10.60
C TYR A 131 19.39 16.42 -11.21
N ASP A 132 19.75 16.49 -12.49
CA ASP A 132 20.47 15.40 -13.15
C ASP A 132 21.80 15.04 -12.46
N LEU A 133 22.51 16.04 -11.92
CA LEU A 133 23.86 15.87 -11.34
C LEU A 133 23.87 15.83 -9.81
N CYS A 134 22.80 16.22 -9.12
CA CYS A 134 22.74 16.24 -7.67
C CYS A 134 21.31 16.27 -7.15
N GLN A 135 21.15 15.98 -5.87
CA GLN A 135 19.91 16.14 -5.13
C GLN A 135 20.15 16.86 -3.81
N LEU A 136 19.14 17.59 -3.36
CA LEU A 136 19.14 18.34 -2.10
C LEU A 136 17.84 18.05 -1.34
N ARG A 137 17.96 17.82 -0.04
CA ARG A 137 16.84 17.86 0.90
C ARG A 137 17.16 18.78 2.06
N PHE A 138 16.20 19.58 2.50
CA PHE A 138 16.24 20.24 3.80
C PHE A 138 14.89 20.15 4.50
N SER A 139 14.91 20.10 5.84
CA SER A 139 13.71 20.00 6.67
C SER A 139 13.99 20.49 8.09
N ASN A 140 12.96 20.95 8.79
CA ASN A 140 13.02 21.21 10.24
C ASN A 140 12.96 19.91 11.06
N ARG A 141 12.71 18.79 10.39
CA ARG A 141 12.73 17.45 10.98
C ARG A 141 14.07 16.79 10.74
N ASN A 142 14.52 16.03 11.72
CA ASN A 142 15.74 15.24 11.58
C ASN A 142 15.48 13.98 10.74
N PHE A 143 15.38 14.15 9.41
CA PHE A 143 15.18 13.05 8.47
C PHE A 143 16.40 12.16 8.32
N LEU A 144 17.58 12.57 8.82
CA LEU A 144 18.81 11.78 8.77
C LEU A 144 18.75 10.51 9.62
N LEU A 145 17.78 10.42 10.53
CA LEU A 145 17.52 9.26 11.38
C LEU A 145 16.36 8.39 10.86
N ASP A 146 15.73 8.76 9.73
CA ASP A 146 14.55 8.08 9.20
C ASP A 146 14.94 6.98 8.19
N ASP A 147 14.62 5.72 8.53
CA ASP A 147 14.81 4.53 7.67
C ASP A 147 13.76 4.41 6.53
N ASP A 148 13.17 5.52 6.05
CA ASP A 148 12.11 5.50 5.03
C ASP A 148 12.57 5.89 3.62
N TYR A 149 12.63 4.88 2.76
CA TYR A 149 13.22 4.95 1.43
C TYR A 149 12.23 5.34 0.33
N ILE A 150 10.92 5.20 0.56
CA ILE A 150 9.88 5.34 -0.49
C ILE A 150 8.98 6.56 -0.28
N VAL A 151 8.79 7.01 0.97
CA VAL A 151 7.85 8.11 1.28
C VAL A 151 8.17 9.39 0.52
N THR A 152 9.46 9.70 0.30
CA THR A 152 9.89 10.93 -0.37
C THR A 152 10.60 10.60 -1.69
N THR A 153 9.85 10.05 -2.65
CA THR A 153 10.39 9.73 -3.99
C THR A 153 9.68 10.47 -5.10
N TYR A 154 10.46 10.98 -6.06
CA TYR A 154 9.95 11.50 -7.33
C TYR A 154 9.95 10.41 -8.40
N TRP A 155 8.92 10.36 -9.23
CA TRP A 155 8.71 9.34 -10.25
C TRP A 155 8.83 9.95 -11.65
N LEU A 156 9.86 9.54 -12.39
CA LEU A 156 10.05 9.96 -13.78
C LEU A 156 9.49 8.87 -14.70
N GLN A 157 8.38 9.12 -15.40
CA GLN A 157 7.80 8.18 -16.38
C GLN A 157 7.98 8.70 -17.81
N ARG A 158 8.59 7.92 -18.71
CA ARG A 158 8.69 8.27 -20.15
C ARG A 158 7.62 7.52 -20.96
N SER A 159 6.84 8.22 -21.77
CA SER A 159 5.60 7.69 -22.37
C SER A 159 5.74 6.86 -23.66
N ARG A 160 6.93 6.41 -24.05
CA ARG A 160 7.07 5.61 -25.28
C ARG A 160 7.00 4.12 -24.97
N LEU A 161 5.99 3.46 -25.55
CA LEU A 161 5.75 2.03 -25.37
C LEU A 161 6.72 1.19 -26.24
N VAL A 162 7.56 0.35 -25.62
CA VAL A 162 8.28 -0.74 -26.31
C VAL A 162 7.44 -2.01 -26.25
N GLY A 163 7.33 -2.70 -27.38
CA GLY A 163 6.38 -3.79 -27.59
C GLY A 163 6.82 -5.20 -27.16
N SER A 164 7.88 -5.41 -26.36
CA SER A 164 8.36 -6.77 -26.04
C SER A 164 8.58 -7.00 -24.53
N PRO A 165 8.00 -8.07 -23.92
CA PRO A 165 8.34 -8.51 -22.57
C PRO A 165 9.83 -8.79 -22.35
N ALA A 166 10.59 -9.07 -23.42
CA ALA A 166 12.04 -9.21 -23.36
C ALA A 166 12.74 -7.89 -22.98
N PHE A 167 12.14 -6.74 -23.32
CA PHE A 167 12.65 -5.43 -22.93
C PHE A 167 12.52 -5.23 -21.42
N ASP A 168 11.34 -5.47 -20.85
CA ASP A 168 11.09 -5.35 -19.41
C ASP A 168 12.03 -6.29 -18.61
N GLY A 169 12.26 -7.50 -19.13
CA GLY A 169 13.24 -8.44 -18.56
C GLY A 169 14.68 -7.91 -18.62
N ALA A 170 15.07 -7.28 -19.74
CA ALA A 170 16.38 -6.66 -19.91
C ALA A 170 16.60 -5.51 -18.92
N VAL A 171 15.59 -4.63 -18.75
CA VAL A 171 15.61 -3.53 -17.79
C VAL A 171 15.74 -4.08 -16.37
N GLY A 172 14.93 -5.07 -15.99
CA GLY A 172 14.98 -5.68 -14.67
C GLY A 172 16.36 -6.27 -14.33
N MET A 173 16.96 -6.99 -15.28
CA MET A 173 18.33 -7.53 -15.10
C MET A 173 19.37 -6.42 -14.99
N LEU A 174 19.31 -5.40 -15.86
CA LEU A 174 20.29 -4.32 -15.87
C LEU A 174 20.22 -3.48 -14.59
N VAL A 175 19.03 -3.04 -14.20
CA VAL A 175 18.84 -2.25 -12.98
C VAL A 175 19.25 -3.06 -11.73
N ASN A 176 18.98 -4.36 -11.70
CA ASN A 176 19.43 -5.21 -10.60
C ASN A 176 20.96 -5.30 -10.54
N ALA A 177 21.62 -5.46 -11.69
CA ALA A 177 23.08 -5.55 -11.76
C ALA A 177 23.75 -4.21 -11.38
N THR A 178 23.21 -3.08 -11.81
CA THR A 178 23.72 -1.76 -11.38
C THR A 178 23.48 -1.52 -9.89
N ALA A 179 22.37 -2.02 -9.34
CA ALA A 179 22.11 -1.97 -7.91
C ALA A 179 23.11 -2.83 -7.10
N ASP A 180 23.43 -4.04 -7.55
CA ASP A 180 24.46 -4.88 -6.91
C ASP A 180 25.83 -4.21 -6.92
N HIS A 181 26.19 -3.56 -8.04
CA HIS A 181 27.44 -2.79 -8.13
C HIS A 181 27.44 -1.61 -7.15
N ALA A 182 26.35 -0.84 -7.10
CA ALA A 182 26.21 0.29 -6.18
C ALA A 182 26.28 -0.14 -4.70
N VAL A 183 25.76 -1.31 -4.35
CA VAL A 183 25.85 -1.87 -2.99
C VAL A 183 27.29 -2.27 -2.63
N GLY A 184 28.01 -2.84 -3.60
CA GLY A 184 29.40 -3.27 -3.44
C GLY A 184 30.41 -2.12 -3.42
N ASP A 185 30.11 -0.97 -4.03
CA ASP A 185 30.95 0.22 -3.98
C ASP A 185 30.87 0.88 -2.59
N SER A 186 31.93 0.74 -1.79
CA SER A 186 32.02 1.34 -0.46
C SER A 186 32.30 2.84 -0.46
N SER A 187 32.59 3.45 -1.61
CA SER A 187 32.99 4.86 -1.70
C SER A 187 31.81 5.77 -2.03
N ARG A 188 31.20 5.63 -3.21
CA ARG A 188 30.13 6.50 -3.71
C ARG A 188 28.77 5.80 -3.71
N ARG A 189 28.75 4.48 -3.46
CA ARG A 189 27.60 3.59 -3.60
C ARG A 189 26.89 3.79 -4.93
N PHE A 190 27.66 3.77 -6.01
CA PHE A 190 27.23 4.17 -7.34
C PHE A 190 27.47 3.06 -8.36
N GLY A 191 26.49 2.83 -9.24
CA GLY A 191 26.59 1.84 -10.32
C GLY A 191 25.96 2.36 -11.60
N THR A 192 26.64 2.18 -12.73
CA THR A 192 26.11 2.43 -14.08
C THR A 192 26.28 1.19 -14.93
N GLY A 193 25.41 1.02 -15.91
CA GLY A 193 25.52 -0.14 -16.79
C GLY A 193 24.82 0.02 -18.11
N GLU A 194 25.14 -0.88 -19.03
CA GLU A 194 24.44 -1.02 -20.30
C GLU A 194 24.14 -2.49 -20.64
N VAL A 195 23.08 -2.69 -21.43
CA VAL A 195 22.79 -3.96 -22.09
C VAL A 195 22.38 -3.73 -23.54
N GLY A 196 22.92 -4.53 -24.45
CA GLY A 196 22.51 -4.52 -25.85
C GLY A 196 21.11 -5.11 -26.04
N PHE A 197 20.24 -4.41 -26.78
CA PHE A 197 18.88 -4.84 -27.09
C PHE A 197 18.61 -4.74 -28.59
N ASN A 198 18.07 -5.79 -29.22
CA ASN A 198 17.96 -5.91 -30.68
C ASN A 198 16.80 -5.08 -31.29
N ASP A 199 16.61 -3.84 -30.86
CA ASP A 199 15.67 -2.88 -31.46
C ASP A 199 16.42 -1.94 -32.40
N ARG A 200 15.96 -1.82 -33.65
CA ARG A 200 16.53 -0.90 -34.66
C ARG A 200 16.47 0.57 -34.23
N ARG A 201 15.57 0.92 -33.31
CA ARG A 201 15.44 2.29 -32.78
C ARG A 201 16.31 2.55 -31.55
N ASN A 202 16.51 1.55 -30.69
CA ASN A 202 17.19 1.68 -29.40
C ASN A 202 18.11 0.48 -29.19
N PRO A 203 19.37 0.51 -29.69
CA PRO A 203 20.25 -0.65 -29.70
C PRO A 203 20.78 -1.03 -28.30
N LYS A 204 20.64 -0.13 -27.32
CA LYS A 204 21.14 -0.31 -25.95
C LYS A 204 20.16 0.28 -24.95
N ILE A 205 20.15 -0.31 -23.75
CA ILE A 205 19.49 0.21 -22.55
C ILE A 205 20.60 0.58 -21.58
N TYR A 206 20.48 1.75 -20.95
CA TYR A 206 21.41 2.27 -19.97
C TYR A 206 20.71 2.38 -18.63
N ALA A 207 21.39 2.04 -17.54
CA ALA A 207 20.85 2.18 -16.19
C ALA A 207 21.89 2.77 -15.23
N LEU A 208 21.37 3.39 -14.18
CA LEU A 208 22.13 3.96 -13.08
C LEU A 208 21.40 3.64 -11.77
N SER A 209 22.16 3.30 -10.74
CA SER A 209 21.68 3.13 -9.38
C SER A 209 22.64 3.80 -8.41
N GLN A 210 22.12 4.53 -7.43
CA GLN A 210 22.94 5.19 -6.42
C GLN A 210 22.27 5.15 -5.05
N CYS A 211 23.07 5.05 -4.00
CA CYS A 211 22.66 5.22 -2.62
C CYS A 211 23.42 6.38 -1.96
N ALA A 212 22.86 6.93 -0.88
CA ALA A 212 23.59 7.82 0.02
C ALA A 212 24.79 7.06 0.63
N PRO A 213 26.02 7.59 0.54
CA PRO A 213 27.23 6.88 0.97
C PRO A 213 27.28 6.46 2.45
N ASP A 214 26.60 7.19 3.33
CA ASP A 214 26.60 7.00 4.79
C ASP A 214 25.71 5.83 5.28
N ILE A 215 24.87 5.25 4.42
CA ILE A 215 24.06 4.09 4.78
C ILE A 215 24.85 2.79 4.62
N THR A 216 24.42 1.69 5.27
CA THR A 216 25.11 0.39 5.17
C THR A 216 24.81 -0.30 3.82
N PRO A 217 25.63 -1.27 3.37
CA PRO A 217 25.34 -2.03 2.15
C PRO A 217 23.98 -2.75 2.20
N GLU A 218 23.62 -3.29 3.37
CA GLU A 218 22.32 -3.94 3.59
C GLU A 218 21.17 -2.95 3.44
N VAL A 219 21.30 -1.76 4.05
CA VAL A 219 20.32 -0.68 3.93
C VAL A 219 20.20 -0.20 2.48
N CYS A 220 21.33 0.01 1.79
CA CYS A 220 21.35 0.39 0.38
C CYS A 220 20.64 -0.66 -0.49
N ARG A 221 20.92 -1.95 -0.29
CA ARG A 221 20.26 -3.03 -1.04
C ARG A 221 18.76 -3.08 -0.75
N ASN A 222 18.37 -2.91 0.51
CA ASN A 222 16.96 -2.88 0.91
C ASN A 222 16.20 -1.68 0.31
N CYS A 223 16.86 -0.52 0.22
CA CYS A 223 16.35 0.68 -0.43
C CYS A 223 16.14 0.46 -1.94
N LEU A 224 17.20 0.01 -2.63
CA LEU A 224 17.16 -0.27 -4.07
C LEU A 224 16.14 -1.36 -4.42
N ASN A 225 16.04 -2.44 -3.63
CA ASN A 225 15.01 -3.47 -3.78
C ASN A 225 13.59 -2.91 -3.71
N ALA A 226 13.35 -1.97 -2.80
CA ALA A 226 12.05 -1.37 -2.59
C ALA A 226 11.58 -0.60 -3.84
N ILE A 227 12.49 0.19 -4.44
CA ILE A 227 12.19 0.96 -5.67
C ILE A 227 12.20 0.07 -6.92
N ILE A 228 13.09 -0.94 -7.02
CA ILE A 228 13.13 -1.90 -8.13
C ILE A 228 11.86 -2.76 -8.17
N GLY A 229 11.30 -3.12 -7.01
CA GLY A 229 10.04 -3.87 -6.91
C GLY A 229 8.83 -3.16 -7.56
N GLN A 230 8.94 -1.86 -7.83
CA GLN A 230 7.90 -1.05 -8.49
C GLN A 230 7.96 -1.14 -10.03
N LEU A 231 9.06 -1.66 -10.61
CA LEU A 231 9.26 -1.77 -12.07
C LEU A 231 8.10 -2.46 -12.80
N PRO A 232 7.62 -3.66 -12.39
CA PRO A 232 6.58 -4.36 -13.14
C PRO A 232 5.23 -3.62 -13.15
N LYS A 233 4.95 -2.85 -12.10
CA LYS A 233 3.68 -2.13 -11.93
C LYS A 233 3.66 -0.83 -12.73
N TRP A 234 4.76 -0.07 -12.70
CA TRP A 234 4.76 1.32 -13.18
C TRP A 234 5.58 1.56 -14.44
N PHE A 235 6.56 0.69 -14.71
CA PHE A 235 7.52 0.88 -15.80
C PHE A 235 7.42 -0.20 -16.86
N SER A 236 6.43 -1.10 -16.78
CA SER A 236 6.21 -2.10 -17.82
C SER A 236 5.97 -1.41 -19.16
N ARG A 237 6.73 -1.85 -20.17
CA ARG A 237 6.68 -1.36 -21.55
C ARG A 237 7.17 0.08 -21.73
N MET A 238 7.78 0.74 -20.75
CA MET A 238 8.29 2.11 -20.90
C MET A 238 9.73 2.12 -21.46
N THR A 239 10.09 3.05 -22.35
CA THR A 239 11.47 3.19 -22.86
C THR A 239 12.46 3.76 -21.84
N GLY A 240 11.96 4.31 -20.74
CA GLY A 240 12.78 4.98 -19.76
C GLY A 240 11.96 5.41 -18.56
N GLY A 241 12.66 5.64 -17.46
CA GLY A 241 12.06 6.12 -16.24
C GLY A 241 12.97 5.91 -15.05
N GLY A 242 12.53 6.39 -13.90
CA GLY A 242 13.30 6.29 -12.67
C GLY A 242 12.48 6.62 -11.45
N ILE A 243 12.98 6.18 -10.30
CA ILE A 243 12.48 6.57 -8.99
C ILE A 243 13.64 7.23 -8.27
N PHE A 244 13.46 8.48 -7.87
CA PHE A 244 14.46 9.30 -7.22
C PHE A 244 14.08 9.50 -5.76
N GLY A 245 14.78 8.83 -4.86
CA GLY A 245 14.62 8.99 -3.42
C GLY A 245 15.81 9.70 -2.78
N VAL A 246 15.58 10.17 -1.55
CA VAL A 246 16.60 10.83 -0.71
C VAL A 246 17.79 9.89 -0.44
N TRP A 247 17.51 8.61 -0.20
CA TRP A 247 18.52 7.63 0.20
C TRP A 247 19.01 6.73 -0.92
N CYS A 248 18.17 6.45 -1.91
CA CYS A 248 18.58 5.74 -3.10
C CYS A 248 17.72 6.12 -4.29
N ASN A 249 18.27 5.96 -5.47
CA ASN A 249 17.58 6.22 -6.73
C ASN A 249 18.02 5.22 -7.80
N PHE A 250 17.14 5.00 -8.77
CA PHE A 250 17.52 4.37 -10.03
C PHE A 250 16.92 5.14 -11.20
N ARG A 251 17.60 5.07 -12.34
CA ARG A 251 17.09 5.56 -13.63
C ARG A 251 17.54 4.60 -14.71
N TYR A 252 16.68 4.36 -15.69
CA TYR A 252 17.06 3.71 -16.94
C TYR A 252 16.52 4.48 -18.14
N GLU A 253 17.24 4.44 -19.24
CA GLU A 253 16.91 5.11 -20.49
C GLU A 253 17.45 4.32 -21.69
N VAL A 254 16.94 4.61 -22.87
CA VAL A 254 17.45 4.06 -24.15
C VAL A 254 18.58 4.91 -24.78
N TYR A 255 19.05 5.92 -24.07
CA TYR A 255 20.19 6.76 -24.42
C TYR A 255 21.15 6.88 -23.23
N SER A 256 22.42 7.16 -23.49
CA SER A 256 23.39 7.40 -22.42
C SER A 256 23.10 8.74 -21.75
N PHE A 257 22.95 8.74 -20.42
CA PHE A 257 22.69 9.94 -19.61
C PHE A 257 23.71 10.15 -18.48
N PHE A 258 24.71 9.26 -18.40
CA PHE A 258 25.84 9.35 -17.49
C PHE A 258 27.16 9.52 -18.25
N SER A 259 28.16 10.05 -17.56
CA SER A 259 29.51 10.27 -18.07
C SER A 259 30.42 9.09 -17.76
N GLY A 260 31.43 8.88 -18.61
CA GLY A 260 32.40 7.79 -18.44
C GLY A 260 31.94 6.47 -19.04
N ARG A 261 32.70 5.40 -18.77
CA ARG A 261 32.35 4.05 -19.22
C ARG A 261 31.33 3.41 -18.26
N PRO A 262 30.37 2.61 -18.76
CA PRO A 262 29.50 1.81 -17.90
C PRO A 262 30.32 0.90 -16.97
N LEU A 263 29.93 0.82 -15.70
CA LEU A 263 30.60 -0.03 -14.71
C LEU A 263 30.16 -1.50 -14.82
N VAL A 264 28.98 -1.75 -15.39
CA VAL A 264 28.40 -3.06 -15.64
C VAL A 264 28.03 -3.17 -17.12
N GLU A 265 28.64 -4.13 -17.82
CA GLU A 265 28.28 -4.46 -19.20
C GLU A 265 27.64 -5.86 -19.23
N LEU A 266 26.36 -5.92 -19.59
CA LEU A 266 25.64 -7.19 -19.72
C LEU A 266 25.67 -7.71 -21.16
N PRO A 267 25.70 -9.03 -21.37
CA PRO A 267 25.69 -9.62 -22.71
C PRO A 267 24.42 -9.21 -23.47
N GLN A 268 24.56 -8.99 -24.78
CA GLN A 268 23.44 -8.60 -25.64
C GLN A 268 22.32 -9.65 -25.58
N ILE A 269 21.09 -9.17 -25.34
CA ILE A 269 19.91 -10.04 -25.33
C ILE A 269 19.46 -10.21 -26.78
N VAL A 270 19.81 -11.35 -27.36
CA VAL A 270 19.35 -11.76 -28.69
C VAL A 270 17.99 -12.43 -28.52
N GLU A 271 16.92 -11.78 -28.99
CA GLU A 271 15.64 -12.47 -29.19
C GLU A 271 15.92 -13.64 -30.15
N ARG A 272 15.81 -14.87 -29.65
CA ARG A 272 16.07 -16.07 -30.45
C ARG A 272 15.07 -16.04 -31.61
N PRO A 273 15.52 -16.06 -32.89
CA PRO A 273 14.60 -16.35 -33.97
C PRO A 273 13.95 -17.71 -33.66
N PRO A 274 12.66 -17.93 -34.01
CA PRO A 274 12.14 -19.29 -34.01
C PRO A 274 13.09 -20.14 -34.86
N ALA A 275 13.55 -21.26 -34.30
CA ALA A 275 14.59 -22.09 -34.89
C ALA A 275 14.31 -22.37 -36.37
N SER A 276 15.07 -21.75 -37.26
CA SER A 276 15.18 -22.19 -38.64
C SER A 276 16.00 -23.48 -38.66
N ALA A 277 15.40 -24.54 -39.20
CA ALA A 277 16.01 -25.84 -39.44
C ALA A 277 17.32 -25.73 -40.28
N PRO A 278 18.25 -26.72 -40.19
CA PRO A 278 19.61 -26.59 -40.70
C PRO A 278 19.70 -26.57 -42.23
N PRO A 279 20.83 -26.09 -42.80
CA PRO A 279 20.96 -25.83 -44.22
C PRO A 279 21.33 -27.09 -44.99
N VAL A 280 20.76 -27.25 -46.18
CA VAL A 280 21.27 -28.19 -47.19
C VAL A 280 21.57 -27.38 -48.47
N ILE A 281 22.86 -27.35 -48.82
CA ILE A 281 23.41 -26.75 -50.04
C ILE A 281 23.16 -27.68 -51.24
N PRO A 282 23.08 -27.14 -52.48
CA PRO A 282 22.19 -27.63 -53.51
C PRO A 282 22.86 -28.57 -54.52
N GLY A 283 22.04 -29.38 -55.18
CA GLY A 283 22.43 -30.15 -56.36
C GLY A 283 21.34 -30.10 -57.44
N GLY A 284 21.57 -29.23 -58.43
CA GLY A 284 21.29 -29.46 -59.86
C GLY A 284 19.84 -29.56 -60.37
N GLU A 285 19.40 -28.49 -61.06
CA GLU A 285 18.67 -28.46 -62.35
C GLU A 285 17.64 -29.58 -62.68
N LYS A 286 16.41 -29.34 -63.16
CA LYS A 286 15.98 -28.43 -64.23
C LYS A 286 14.44 -28.37 -64.29
N ARG A 287 13.92 -27.22 -64.75
CA ARG A 287 12.52 -26.82 -65.02
C ARG A 287 11.53 -27.91 -65.49
N ARG A 288 10.29 -27.89 -64.98
CA ARG A 288 9.07 -27.85 -65.84
C ARG A 288 7.77 -27.48 -65.10
N ASN A 289 6.89 -26.83 -65.87
CA ASN A 289 5.67 -26.12 -65.49
C ASN A 289 4.44 -27.00 -65.14
N SER A 290 3.50 -26.30 -64.48
CA SER A 290 2.04 -26.27 -64.75
C SER A 290 1.12 -27.18 -63.92
N THR A 291 0.50 -26.52 -62.93
CA THR A 291 -0.95 -26.39 -62.72
C THR A 291 -1.80 -27.64 -62.92
N GLY A 292 -2.05 -28.35 -61.82
CA GLY A 292 -3.04 -29.44 -61.76
C GLY A 292 -3.24 -30.13 -60.41
N LYS A 293 -2.74 -29.58 -59.28
CA LYS A 293 -2.78 -30.27 -57.96
C LYS A 293 -3.30 -29.45 -56.77
N VAL A 294 -3.88 -28.27 -57.01
CA VAL A 294 -4.35 -27.40 -55.91
C VAL A 294 -5.72 -27.85 -55.36
N VAL A 295 -6.56 -28.50 -56.17
CA VAL A 295 -7.92 -28.87 -55.75
C VAL A 295 -7.96 -30.15 -54.89
N ALA A 296 -7.03 -31.09 -55.09
CA ALA A 296 -7.02 -32.36 -54.36
C ALA A 296 -6.57 -32.23 -52.88
N ILE A 297 -5.89 -31.13 -52.51
CA ILE A 297 -5.36 -30.91 -51.16
C ILE A 297 -6.27 -30.02 -50.30
N LEU A 298 -7.05 -29.13 -50.94
CA LEU A 298 -7.94 -28.22 -50.20
C LEU A 298 -9.17 -28.94 -49.60
N MET A 299 -9.73 -29.94 -50.28
CA MET A 299 -10.95 -30.60 -49.79
C MET A 299 -10.73 -31.46 -48.53
N PRO A 300 -9.65 -32.26 -48.41
CA PRO A 300 -9.38 -33.02 -47.18
C PRO A 300 -9.02 -32.10 -46.00
N THR A 301 -8.31 -31.00 -46.26
CA THR A 301 -7.87 -30.07 -45.21
C THR A 301 -9.03 -29.31 -44.60
N ILE A 302 -10.00 -28.87 -45.41
CA ILE A 302 -11.22 -28.23 -44.92
C ILE A 302 -12.07 -29.21 -44.10
N ALA A 303 -12.17 -30.48 -44.53
CA ALA A 303 -12.89 -31.52 -43.78
C ALA A 303 -12.25 -31.78 -42.41
N VAL A 304 -10.91 -31.87 -42.35
CA VAL A 304 -10.17 -32.06 -41.08
C VAL A 304 -10.35 -30.84 -40.15
N MET A 305 -10.30 -29.62 -40.69
CA MET A 305 -10.49 -28.40 -39.91
C MET A 305 -11.92 -28.29 -39.34
N LEU A 306 -12.93 -28.73 -40.10
CA LEU A 306 -14.31 -28.79 -39.62
C LEU A 306 -14.50 -29.84 -38.53
N VAL A 307 -13.85 -31.00 -38.65
CA VAL A 307 -13.87 -32.03 -37.60
C VAL A 307 -13.18 -31.51 -36.32
N ILE A 308 -12.04 -30.83 -36.44
CA ILE A 308 -11.35 -30.23 -35.29
C ILE A 308 -12.22 -29.15 -34.63
N ALA A 309 -12.89 -28.30 -35.41
CA ALA A 309 -13.78 -27.27 -34.88
C ALA A 309 -15.00 -27.87 -34.15
N VAL A 310 -15.58 -28.95 -34.68
CA VAL A 310 -16.68 -29.68 -34.04
C VAL A 310 -16.22 -30.38 -32.77
N VAL A 311 -15.03 -31.01 -32.78
CA VAL A 311 -14.43 -31.61 -31.57
C VAL A 311 -14.12 -30.54 -30.54
N TYR A 312 -13.59 -29.39 -30.95
CA TYR A 312 -13.34 -28.26 -30.05
C TYR A 312 -14.64 -27.71 -29.44
N LEU A 313 -15.68 -27.52 -30.25
CA LEU A 313 -16.99 -27.08 -29.77
C LEU A 313 -17.68 -28.14 -28.89
N PHE A 314 -17.45 -29.43 -29.14
CA PHE A 314 -17.97 -30.52 -28.33
C PHE A 314 -17.20 -30.65 -27.01
N CYS A 315 -15.87 -30.50 -27.02
CA CYS A 315 -15.02 -30.42 -25.84
C CYS A 315 -15.33 -29.15 -25.02
N TRP A 316 -15.63 -28.03 -25.66
CA TRP A 316 -16.02 -26.79 -24.99
C TRP A 316 -17.44 -26.88 -24.43
N ARG A 317 -18.39 -27.50 -25.14
CA ARG A 317 -19.74 -27.77 -24.60
C ARG A 317 -19.75 -28.84 -23.51
N ARG A 318 -18.83 -29.80 -23.53
CA ARG A 318 -18.61 -30.78 -22.44
C ARG A 318 -17.82 -30.19 -21.28
N ARG A 319 -16.98 -29.17 -21.52
CA ARG A 319 -16.51 -28.24 -20.47
C ARG A 319 -17.63 -27.26 -20.12
N ARG A 320 -18.74 -27.78 -19.59
CA ARG A 320 -19.34 -27.08 -18.45
C ARG A 320 -18.27 -27.07 -17.34
N PRO A 321 -18.11 -26.00 -16.56
CA PRO A 321 -17.40 -26.16 -15.31
C PRO A 321 -18.16 -27.25 -14.56
N GLU A 322 -17.54 -28.42 -14.39
CA GLU A 322 -17.93 -29.29 -13.28
C GLU A 322 -17.78 -28.40 -12.05
N GLU A 323 -18.89 -28.18 -11.35
CA GLU A 323 -18.84 -27.86 -9.93
C GLU A 323 -18.03 -28.99 -9.31
N ASP A 324 -16.75 -28.72 -9.06
CA ASP A 324 -15.90 -29.60 -8.27
C ASP A 324 -16.65 -29.87 -6.96
N ALA A 325 -17.01 -31.13 -6.76
CA ALA A 325 -17.68 -31.59 -5.56
C ALA A 325 -16.90 -31.07 -4.33
N PHE A 326 -17.60 -30.26 -3.54
CA PHE A 326 -17.14 -29.63 -2.31
C PHE A 326 -16.87 -30.68 -1.23
N LEU A 327 -15.74 -31.40 -1.28
CA LEU A 327 -15.17 -32.08 -0.11
C LEU A 327 -13.64 -32.13 -0.24
N PRO A 328 -12.85 -31.66 0.75
CA PRO A 328 -11.40 -31.81 0.70
C PRO A 328 -11.02 -33.27 1.01
N SER A 329 -10.43 -33.95 0.02
CA SER A 329 -9.66 -35.16 0.28
C SER A 329 -8.29 -34.79 0.83
N GLN A 330 -8.01 -35.42 1.97
CA GLN A 330 -6.92 -35.29 2.93
C GLN A 330 -5.49 -35.10 2.40
N SER A 331 -4.72 -34.29 3.13
CA SER A 331 -3.33 -34.61 3.50
C SER A 331 -2.94 -33.93 4.82
N ALA A 332 -3.42 -34.46 5.95
CA ALA A 332 -2.81 -34.26 7.27
C ALA A 332 -3.29 -35.38 8.19
N THR A 333 -2.34 -35.98 8.89
CA THR A 333 -2.46 -37.12 9.82
C THR A 333 -3.71 -37.09 10.69
N SER A 334 -4.47 -38.18 10.60
CA SER A 334 -5.65 -38.50 11.40
C SER A 334 -5.31 -38.63 12.88
N ASN A 335 -5.92 -37.80 13.72
CA ASN A 335 -6.71 -38.14 14.91
C ASN A 335 -7.14 -36.82 15.56
N ASP A 336 -8.43 -36.67 15.90
CA ASP A 336 -9.10 -35.49 16.50
C ASP A 336 -9.61 -34.39 15.54
N ILE A 337 -10.45 -34.75 14.57
CA ILE A 337 -11.32 -33.76 13.90
C ILE A 337 -12.77 -34.23 14.08
N GLN A 338 -13.61 -33.44 14.77
CA GLN A 338 -15.06 -33.64 14.68
C GLN A 338 -15.46 -33.48 13.20
N PRO A 339 -16.23 -34.42 12.62
CA PRO A 339 -16.55 -34.38 11.21
C PRO A 339 -17.33 -33.11 10.88
N ILE A 340 -16.88 -32.38 9.84
CA ILE A 340 -17.51 -31.17 9.29
C ILE A 340 -19.02 -31.35 9.05
N ASP A 341 -19.47 -32.59 8.86
CA ASP A 341 -20.87 -32.98 8.72
C ASP A 341 -21.76 -32.54 9.89
N SER A 342 -21.23 -32.34 11.11
CA SER A 342 -22.02 -31.85 12.26
C SER A 342 -22.32 -30.35 12.21
N LEU A 343 -21.64 -29.59 11.36
CA LEU A 343 -21.79 -28.13 11.22
C LEU A 343 -22.65 -27.73 10.01
N LEU A 344 -23.10 -28.69 9.19
CA LEU A 344 -23.92 -28.41 8.02
C LEU A 344 -25.36 -28.08 8.44
N LEU A 345 -25.82 -26.90 8.03
CA LEU A 345 -27.21 -26.46 8.20
C LEU A 345 -27.89 -26.41 6.83
N ASP A 346 -29.15 -26.85 6.78
CA ASP A 346 -29.96 -26.83 5.57
C ASP A 346 -30.46 -25.41 5.29
N LEU A 347 -30.53 -25.07 3.99
CA LEU A 347 -30.95 -23.75 3.54
C LEU A 347 -32.40 -23.45 3.93
N ALA A 348 -33.24 -24.48 4.01
CA ALA A 348 -34.64 -24.34 4.41
C ALA A 348 -34.74 -23.84 5.86
N THR A 349 -33.99 -24.44 6.81
CA THR A 349 -33.90 -23.93 8.18
C THR A 349 -33.42 -22.48 8.24
N LEU A 350 -32.41 -22.11 7.45
CA LEU A 350 -31.89 -20.74 7.44
C LEU A 350 -32.88 -19.73 6.84
N ARG A 351 -33.63 -20.11 5.79
CA ARG A 351 -34.73 -19.28 5.27
C ARG A 351 -35.80 -19.08 6.34
N VAL A 352 -36.22 -20.11 7.05
CA VAL A 352 -37.20 -19.96 8.15
C VAL A 352 -36.65 -19.07 9.27
N ALA A 353 -35.42 -19.31 9.72
CA ALA A 353 -34.78 -18.54 10.80
C ALA A 353 -34.67 -17.04 10.47
N THR A 354 -34.38 -16.72 9.22
CA THR A 354 -34.16 -15.35 8.73
C THR A 354 -35.40 -14.72 8.08
N ASP A 355 -36.57 -15.38 8.10
CA ASP A 355 -37.76 -14.95 7.37
C ASP A 355 -37.47 -14.66 5.88
N ASP A 356 -36.88 -15.65 5.21
CA ASP A 356 -36.37 -15.61 3.84
C ASP A 356 -35.39 -14.47 3.56
N PHE A 357 -34.44 -14.28 4.48
CA PHE A 357 -33.44 -13.21 4.43
C PHE A 357 -34.07 -11.81 4.33
N ASP A 358 -35.14 -11.58 5.09
CA ASP A 358 -35.84 -10.30 5.08
C ASP A 358 -34.91 -9.13 5.45
N ASN A 359 -35.06 -8.02 4.73
CA ASN A 359 -34.20 -6.85 4.91
C ASN A 359 -34.36 -6.18 6.30
N SER A 360 -35.50 -6.36 6.98
CA SER A 360 -35.71 -5.88 8.35
C SER A 360 -34.84 -6.60 9.37
N LYS A 361 -34.38 -7.82 9.07
CA LYS A 361 -33.45 -8.59 9.90
C LYS A 361 -31.98 -8.33 9.55
N MET A 362 -31.69 -7.44 8.60
CA MET A 362 -30.31 -7.12 8.23
C MET A 362 -29.57 -6.44 9.39
N LEU A 363 -28.47 -7.05 9.82
CA LEU A 363 -27.57 -6.51 10.84
C LEU A 363 -26.50 -5.61 10.23
N GLY A 364 -26.07 -5.89 9.01
CA GLY A 364 -25.08 -5.10 8.30
C GLY A 364 -24.80 -5.62 6.89
N LYS A 365 -24.16 -4.78 6.08
CA LYS A 365 -23.73 -5.09 4.71
C LYS A 365 -22.31 -4.56 4.50
N GLY A 366 -21.40 -5.40 4.05
CA GLY A 366 -20.00 -5.05 3.79
C GLY A 366 -19.46 -5.69 2.50
N GLY A 367 -18.15 -5.51 2.25
CA GLY A 367 -17.48 -6.08 1.07
C GLY A 367 -17.51 -7.63 1.01
N PHE A 368 -17.82 -8.27 2.14
CA PHE A 368 -17.80 -9.72 2.31
C PHE A 368 -19.20 -10.36 2.28
N GLY A 369 -20.27 -9.57 2.13
CA GLY A 369 -21.64 -10.08 2.08
C GLY A 369 -22.60 -9.31 2.97
N ILE A 370 -23.77 -9.91 3.19
CA ILE A 370 -24.85 -9.35 4.02
C ILE A 370 -25.03 -10.26 5.24
N VAL A 371 -25.19 -9.65 6.41
CA VAL A 371 -25.42 -10.37 7.67
C VAL A 371 -26.84 -10.14 8.14
N TYR A 372 -27.56 -11.21 8.45
CA TYR A 372 -28.94 -11.21 8.93
C TYR A 372 -29.01 -11.76 10.35
N LYS A 373 -29.96 -11.27 11.15
CA LYS A 373 -30.34 -11.91 12.41
C LYS A 373 -31.29 -13.07 12.10
N GLY A 374 -31.07 -14.21 12.75
CA GLY A 374 -31.97 -15.35 12.69
C GLY A 374 -32.22 -15.95 14.07
N VAL A 375 -33.24 -16.80 14.15
CA VAL A 375 -33.52 -17.63 15.33
C VAL A 375 -33.73 -19.06 14.85
N LEU A 376 -32.89 -19.99 15.33
CA LEU A 376 -33.00 -21.41 15.00
C LEU A 376 -34.24 -22.04 15.67
N PRO A 377 -34.70 -23.23 15.22
CA PRO A 377 -35.89 -23.89 15.78
C PRO A 377 -35.80 -24.22 17.28
N ASP A 378 -34.58 -24.38 17.80
CA ASP A 378 -34.29 -24.59 19.22
C ASP A 378 -34.28 -23.29 20.05
N GLY A 379 -34.47 -22.14 19.41
CA GLY A 379 -34.48 -20.82 20.02
C GLY A 379 -33.11 -20.12 20.04
N GLU A 380 -32.05 -20.73 19.52
CA GLU A 380 -30.73 -20.09 19.46
C GLU A 380 -30.74 -18.89 18.51
N GLU A 381 -30.39 -17.70 19.02
CA GLU A 381 -30.21 -16.51 18.19
C GLU A 381 -28.88 -16.57 17.43
N ILE A 382 -28.94 -16.36 16.11
CA ILE A 382 -27.80 -16.51 15.20
C ILE A 382 -27.59 -15.27 14.32
N ALA A 383 -26.35 -15.11 13.86
CA ALA A 383 -25.97 -14.16 12.82
C ALA A 383 -25.62 -14.94 11.53
N VAL A 384 -26.38 -14.69 10.47
CA VAL A 384 -26.31 -15.41 9.19
C VAL A 384 -25.62 -14.53 8.16
N LYS A 385 -24.33 -14.79 7.88
CA LYS A 385 -23.51 -14.09 6.89
C LYS A 385 -23.63 -14.80 5.54
N ARG A 386 -24.41 -14.21 4.63
CA ARG A 386 -24.55 -14.68 3.25
C ARG A 386 -23.48 -14.03 2.38
N LEU A 387 -22.54 -14.83 1.87
CA LEU A 387 -21.41 -14.35 1.08
C LEU A 387 -21.86 -13.96 -0.33
N CYS A 388 -21.25 -12.93 -0.91
CA CYS A 388 -21.62 -12.43 -2.24
C CYS A 388 -21.24 -13.43 -3.35
N GLN A 389 -22.19 -13.79 -4.22
CA GLN A 389 -22.02 -14.81 -5.27
C GLN A 389 -21.03 -14.42 -6.39
N THR A 390 -20.78 -13.12 -6.61
CA THR A 390 -20.03 -12.63 -7.78
C THR A 390 -18.53 -12.44 -7.56
N SER A 391 -18.02 -12.59 -6.33
CA SER A 391 -16.60 -12.34 -6.06
C SER A 391 -15.78 -13.64 -6.06
N ARG A 392 -14.71 -13.69 -6.87
CA ARG A 392 -13.67 -14.74 -6.76
C ARG A 392 -13.02 -14.79 -5.36
N GLN A 393 -13.18 -13.72 -4.61
CA GLN A 393 -12.69 -13.54 -3.25
C GLN A 393 -13.48 -14.36 -2.21
N GLY A 394 -14.81 -14.43 -2.34
CA GLY A 394 -15.68 -15.13 -1.37
C GLY A 394 -15.42 -16.63 -1.24
N ILE A 395 -14.92 -17.29 -2.29
CA ILE A 395 -14.56 -18.73 -2.24
C ILE A 395 -13.30 -18.96 -1.40
N GLY A 396 -12.30 -18.07 -1.52
CA GLY A 396 -11.07 -18.15 -0.71
C GLY A 396 -11.31 -17.83 0.76
N GLU A 397 -12.22 -16.91 1.03
CA GLU A 397 -12.66 -16.54 2.38
C GLU A 397 -13.45 -17.67 3.02
N LEU A 398 -14.42 -18.25 2.32
CA LEU A 398 -15.15 -19.43 2.76
C LEU A 398 -14.19 -20.58 3.12
N LYS A 399 -13.19 -20.84 2.27
CA LYS A 399 -12.18 -21.88 2.55
C LYS A 399 -11.35 -21.56 3.79
N SER A 400 -10.96 -20.30 3.98
CA SER A 400 -10.16 -19.89 5.13
C SER A 400 -10.97 -20.00 6.42
N GLU A 401 -12.20 -19.46 6.42
CA GLU A 401 -13.11 -19.55 7.56
C GLU A 401 -13.44 -21.02 7.88
N LEU A 402 -13.85 -21.84 6.90
CA LEU A 402 -14.22 -23.24 7.12
C LEU A 402 -13.07 -24.10 7.68
N VAL A 403 -11.83 -23.87 7.24
CA VAL A 403 -10.65 -24.60 7.75
C VAL A 403 -10.33 -24.21 9.20
N LEU A 404 -10.61 -22.97 9.58
CA LEU A 404 -10.35 -22.44 10.93
C LEU A 404 -11.44 -22.86 11.94
N VAL A 405 -12.67 -22.97 11.46
CA VAL A 405 -13.88 -23.26 12.23
C VAL A 405 -13.83 -24.58 12.99
N ALA A 406 -13.21 -25.63 12.44
CA ALA A 406 -13.11 -26.92 13.14
C ALA A 406 -12.17 -26.88 14.36
N LYS A 407 -11.37 -25.82 14.54
CA LYS A 407 -10.23 -25.80 15.48
C LYS A 407 -10.22 -24.63 16.45
N LEU A 408 -11.09 -23.62 16.27
CA LEU A 408 -11.09 -22.41 17.09
C LEU A 408 -12.22 -22.44 18.12
N HIS A 409 -11.86 -22.70 19.39
CA HIS A 409 -12.77 -22.64 20.52
C HIS A 409 -12.15 -21.79 21.62
N HIS A 410 -12.56 -20.52 21.72
CA HIS A 410 -12.04 -19.61 22.72
C HIS A 410 -13.06 -18.52 23.08
N ARG A 411 -13.14 -18.14 24.36
CA ARG A 411 -14.13 -17.19 24.88
C ARG A 411 -14.07 -15.79 24.25
N ASN A 412 -12.93 -15.43 23.65
CA ASN A 412 -12.69 -14.15 22.98
C ASN A 412 -12.62 -14.25 21.45
N LEU A 413 -13.10 -15.34 20.86
CA LEU A 413 -13.32 -15.47 19.41
C LEU A 413 -14.79 -15.77 19.17
N VAL A 414 -15.36 -15.24 18.08
CA VAL A 414 -16.75 -15.53 17.71
C VAL A 414 -16.86 -16.98 17.28
N ARG A 415 -17.80 -17.71 17.90
CA ARG A 415 -18.07 -19.10 17.57
C ARG A 415 -18.90 -19.19 16.30
N LEU A 416 -18.44 -19.99 15.35
CA LEU A 416 -19.27 -20.44 14.25
C LEU A 416 -20.22 -21.54 14.75
N VAL A 417 -21.50 -21.39 14.46
CA VAL A 417 -22.58 -22.35 14.74
C VAL A 417 -22.70 -23.36 13.60
N GLY A 418 -22.57 -22.92 12.35
CA GLY A 418 -22.70 -23.81 11.19
C GLY A 418 -22.43 -23.15 9.84
N VAL A 419 -22.50 -23.95 8.78
CA VAL A 419 -22.27 -23.54 7.39
C VAL A 419 -23.36 -24.14 6.50
N CYS A 420 -23.81 -23.37 5.50
CA CYS A 420 -24.69 -23.88 4.45
C CYS A 420 -24.04 -23.66 3.08
N LEU A 421 -23.97 -24.73 2.27
CA LEU A 421 -23.39 -24.76 0.94
C LEU A 421 -24.38 -25.26 -0.14
N GLU A 422 -25.67 -25.23 0.17
CA GLU A 422 -26.74 -25.72 -0.72
C GLU A 422 -27.09 -24.69 -1.81
N GLU A 423 -27.63 -25.15 -2.94
CA GLU A 423 -28.17 -24.28 -4.01
C GLU A 423 -27.20 -23.16 -4.49
N GLN A 424 -25.89 -23.40 -4.45
CA GLN A 424 -24.81 -22.42 -4.72
C GLN A 424 -24.66 -21.27 -3.71
N GLU A 425 -25.50 -21.25 -2.67
CA GLU A 425 -25.38 -20.36 -1.53
C GLU A 425 -24.14 -20.71 -0.71
N LYS A 426 -23.49 -19.68 -0.16
CA LYS A 426 -22.32 -19.82 0.71
C LYS A 426 -22.61 -19.00 1.95
N ILE A 427 -23.08 -19.67 2.99
CA ILE A 427 -23.59 -19.01 4.19
C ILE A 427 -22.79 -19.49 5.40
N LEU A 428 -22.32 -18.55 6.19
CA LEU A 428 -21.66 -18.78 7.47
C LEU A 428 -22.60 -18.34 8.59
N VAL A 429 -22.80 -19.18 9.60
CA VAL A 429 -23.72 -18.92 10.71
C VAL A 429 -22.92 -18.83 11.99
N TYR A 430 -23.02 -17.71 12.70
CA TYR A 430 -22.32 -17.46 13.95
C TYR A 430 -23.30 -17.25 15.10
N GLU A 431 -22.80 -17.33 16.33
CA GLU A 431 -23.54 -16.85 17.49
C GLU A 431 -23.92 -15.37 17.34
N TYR A 432 -25.12 -15.00 17.76
CA TYR A 432 -25.55 -13.59 17.71
C TYR A 432 -24.89 -12.76 18.81
N MET A 433 -24.38 -11.59 18.43
CA MET A 433 -23.68 -10.65 19.33
C MET A 433 -24.55 -9.40 19.54
N PRO A 434 -25.28 -9.28 20.67
CA PRO A 434 -26.33 -8.27 20.84
C PRO A 434 -25.83 -6.83 20.91
N LYS A 435 -24.58 -6.60 21.37
CA LYS A 435 -23.97 -5.26 21.43
C LYS A 435 -23.21 -4.89 20.14
N ARG A 436 -23.34 -5.69 19.08
CA ARG A 436 -22.74 -5.45 17.76
C ARG A 436 -21.22 -5.25 17.86
N SER A 437 -20.63 -4.50 16.94
CA SER A 437 -19.20 -4.27 16.84
C SER A 437 -18.74 -3.06 17.67
N LEU A 438 -17.51 -3.11 18.16
CA LEU A 438 -16.92 -2.09 19.05
C LEU A 438 -16.94 -0.69 18.43
N ASP A 439 -16.72 -0.57 17.12
CA ASP A 439 -16.74 0.72 16.42
C ASP A 439 -18.11 1.42 16.49
N THR A 440 -19.21 0.67 16.53
CA THR A 440 -20.57 1.23 16.63
C THR A 440 -20.89 1.86 17.98
N ILE A 441 -20.13 1.48 19.01
CA ILE A 441 -20.29 2.00 20.38
C ILE A 441 -19.19 3.01 20.69
N LEU A 442 -17.93 2.69 20.37
CA LEU A 442 -16.76 3.50 20.73
C LEU A 442 -16.75 4.87 20.04
N PHE A 443 -17.22 4.95 18.79
CA PHE A 443 -17.18 6.20 18.02
C PHE A 443 -18.53 6.93 17.96
N ASP A 444 -19.55 6.39 18.62
CA ASP A 444 -20.85 7.03 18.75
C ASP A 444 -20.88 7.87 20.03
N TYR A 445 -21.21 9.15 19.91
CA TYR A 445 -21.14 10.10 21.02
C TYR A 445 -22.03 9.72 22.22
N GLU A 446 -23.17 9.08 21.99
CA GLU A 446 -24.10 8.70 23.06
C GLU A 446 -23.77 7.30 23.61
N GLN A 447 -23.53 6.32 22.74
CA GLN A 447 -23.25 4.95 23.14
C GLN A 447 -21.85 4.80 23.78
N ASN A 448 -20.88 5.65 23.42
CA ASN A 448 -19.54 5.64 24.01
C ASN A 448 -19.59 5.82 25.54
N LYS A 449 -20.59 6.55 26.05
CA LYS A 449 -20.81 6.75 27.51
C LYS A 449 -21.11 5.45 28.25
N GLU A 450 -21.55 4.39 27.56
CA GLU A 450 -21.73 3.06 28.14
C GLU A 450 -20.38 2.37 28.46
N LEU A 451 -19.31 2.74 27.76
CA LEU A 451 -17.97 2.17 27.88
C LEU A 451 -17.12 2.92 28.91
N ASP A 452 -17.43 2.70 30.18
CA ASP A 452 -16.52 3.07 31.27
C ASP A 452 -15.14 2.41 31.10
N TRP A 453 -14.15 2.93 31.83
CA TRP A 453 -12.78 2.43 31.71
C TRP A 453 -12.66 0.92 32.03
N GLY A 454 -13.42 0.42 33.00
CA GLY A 454 -13.42 -1.00 33.36
C GLY A 454 -13.82 -1.89 32.18
N LYS A 455 -14.87 -1.49 31.45
CA LYS A 455 -15.29 -2.15 30.21
C LYS A 455 -14.24 -2.02 29.10
N ARG A 456 -13.67 -0.83 28.89
CA ARG A 456 -12.62 -0.63 27.88
C ARG A 456 -11.38 -1.48 28.13
N PHE A 457 -10.91 -1.54 29.38
CA PHE A 457 -9.78 -2.37 29.76
C PHE A 457 -10.11 -3.87 29.63
N LYS A 458 -11.34 -4.28 29.99
CA LYS A 458 -11.85 -5.65 29.77
C LYS A 458 -11.83 -6.01 28.28
N ILE A 459 -12.20 -5.07 27.41
CA ILE A 459 -12.16 -5.22 25.95
C ILE A 459 -10.71 -5.38 25.47
N ILE A 460 -9.80 -4.46 25.82
CA ILE A 460 -8.37 -4.53 25.45
C ILE A 460 -7.76 -5.89 25.86
N ASN A 461 -7.98 -6.30 27.11
CA ASN A 461 -7.44 -7.54 27.65
C ASN A 461 -8.09 -8.79 27.03
N GLY A 462 -9.37 -8.73 26.67
CA GLY A 462 -10.04 -9.82 25.96
C GLY A 462 -9.53 -10.00 24.54
N ILE A 463 -9.32 -8.90 23.80
CA ILE A 463 -8.72 -8.95 22.45
C ILE A 463 -7.30 -9.53 22.54
N ALA A 464 -6.50 -9.07 23.51
CA ALA A 464 -5.13 -9.54 23.68
C ALA A 464 -5.05 -11.06 23.97
N ARG A 465 -5.98 -11.59 24.77
CA ARG A 465 -6.12 -13.04 25.01
C ARG A 465 -6.58 -13.80 23.76
N GLY A 466 -7.53 -13.26 23.01
CA GLY A 466 -7.98 -13.85 21.75
C GLY A 466 -6.85 -13.98 20.72
N LEU A 467 -6.03 -12.94 20.56
CA LEU A 467 -4.88 -12.98 19.66
C LEU A 467 -3.76 -13.91 20.16
N GLN A 468 -3.47 -13.95 21.47
CA GLN A 468 -2.51 -14.91 22.01
C GLN A 468 -2.94 -16.34 21.65
N TYR A 469 -4.22 -16.66 21.80
CA TYR A 469 -4.74 -17.98 21.43
C TYR A 469 -4.51 -18.29 19.94
N LEU A 470 -4.79 -17.35 19.04
CA LEU A 470 -4.53 -17.52 17.61
C LEU A 470 -3.03 -17.70 17.28
N HIS A 471 -2.16 -16.99 18.00
CA HIS A 471 -0.72 -16.95 17.69
C HIS A 471 0.09 -18.08 18.34
N GLN A 472 -0.36 -18.60 19.49
CA GLN A 472 0.46 -19.46 20.37
C GLN A 472 -0.29 -20.67 20.92
N ASP A 473 -1.51 -20.49 21.43
CA ASP A 473 -2.17 -21.54 22.23
C ASP A 473 -3.10 -22.47 21.42
N SER A 474 -3.44 -22.09 20.19
CA SER A 474 -4.23 -22.92 19.30
C SER A 474 -3.38 -23.99 18.60
N GLN A 475 -4.01 -25.07 18.13
CA GLN A 475 -3.32 -26.18 17.45
C GLN A 475 -2.56 -25.74 16.20
N LEU A 476 -2.99 -24.65 15.56
CA LEU A 476 -2.39 -24.09 14.35
C LEU A 476 -2.14 -22.61 14.58
N LYS A 477 -0.94 -22.15 14.25
CA LYS A 477 -0.60 -20.73 14.34
C LYS A 477 -1.34 -19.95 13.24
N ILE A 478 -2.19 -19.01 13.64
CA ILE A 478 -3.10 -18.28 12.75
C ILE A 478 -2.81 -16.79 12.81
N VAL A 479 -2.72 -16.15 11.64
CA VAL A 479 -2.61 -14.68 11.51
C VAL A 479 -3.92 -14.14 10.94
N HIS A 480 -4.53 -13.18 11.63
CA HIS A 480 -5.85 -12.62 11.31
C HIS A 480 -5.81 -11.69 10.09
N ARG A 481 -4.82 -10.79 10.02
CA ARG A 481 -4.54 -9.82 8.95
C ARG A 481 -5.56 -8.69 8.72
N ASP A 482 -6.75 -8.75 9.31
CA ASP A 482 -7.74 -7.66 9.28
C ASP A 482 -8.33 -7.34 10.66
N LEU A 483 -7.48 -7.20 11.67
CA LEU A 483 -7.93 -6.86 13.01
C LEU A 483 -8.21 -5.34 13.10
N LYS A 484 -9.43 -4.96 13.50
CA LYS A 484 -9.91 -3.57 13.59
C LYS A 484 -11.15 -3.48 14.48
N ALA A 485 -11.58 -2.27 14.84
CA ALA A 485 -12.70 -2.07 15.77
C ALA A 485 -14.02 -2.69 15.28
N SER A 486 -14.30 -2.62 13.98
CA SER A 486 -15.50 -3.24 13.39
C SER A 486 -15.49 -4.77 13.37
N ASN A 487 -14.32 -5.40 13.57
CA ASN A 487 -14.18 -6.85 13.66
C ASN A 487 -14.14 -7.36 15.11
N ILE A 488 -14.31 -6.48 16.11
CA ILE A 488 -14.48 -6.87 17.52
C ILE A 488 -15.96 -6.80 17.88
N LEU A 489 -16.61 -7.94 18.07
CA LEU A 489 -18.01 -8.00 18.50
C LEU A 489 -18.14 -8.08 20.02
N LEU A 490 -19.24 -7.58 20.56
CA LEU A 490 -19.51 -7.50 21.99
C LEU A 490 -20.77 -8.28 22.37
N ASP A 491 -20.66 -9.11 23.40
CA ASP A 491 -21.81 -9.80 23.99
C ASP A 491 -22.58 -8.87 24.95
N PHE A 492 -23.62 -9.42 25.61
CA PHE A 492 -24.46 -8.65 26.52
C PHE A 492 -23.66 -8.01 27.69
N ASP A 493 -22.59 -8.66 28.13
CA ASP A 493 -21.73 -8.24 29.24
C ASP A 493 -20.47 -7.48 28.76
N TYR A 494 -20.46 -7.00 27.51
CA TYR A 494 -19.34 -6.31 26.87
C TYR A 494 -18.05 -7.16 26.86
N ASN A 495 -18.13 -8.49 26.85
CA ASN A 495 -16.97 -9.31 26.56
C ASN A 495 -16.65 -9.24 25.06
N PRO A 496 -15.38 -8.98 24.68
CA PRO A 496 -14.99 -8.90 23.28
C PRO A 496 -14.81 -10.29 22.66
N LYS A 497 -15.23 -10.42 21.40
CA LYS A 497 -14.95 -11.57 20.55
C LYS A 497 -14.43 -11.11 19.19
N ILE A 498 -13.26 -11.62 18.80
CA ILE A 498 -12.67 -11.37 17.48
C ILE A 498 -13.47 -12.13 16.42
N SER A 499 -13.80 -11.45 15.33
CA SER A 499 -14.62 -11.95 14.22
C SER A 499 -13.96 -11.68 12.87
N ASP A 500 -14.55 -12.24 11.81
CA ASP A 500 -14.17 -12.03 10.39
C ASP A 500 -12.78 -12.59 10.01
N PHE A 501 -12.70 -13.92 9.98
CA PHE A 501 -11.49 -14.66 9.62
C PHE A 501 -11.32 -14.86 8.10
N GLY A 502 -12.09 -14.16 7.27
CA GLY A 502 -12.04 -14.32 5.81
C GLY A 502 -10.64 -14.08 5.22
N LEU A 503 -9.86 -13.19 5.84
CA LEU A 503 -8.47 -12.92 5.47
C LEU A 503 -7.45 -13.71 6.29
N ALA A 504 -7.84 -14.59 7.20
CA ALA A 504 -6.88 -15.27 8.06
C ALA A 504 -6.00 -16.28 7.29
N LYS A 505 -4.80 -16.52 7.79
CA LYS A 505 -3.81 -17.47 7.22
C LYS A 505 -3.27 -18.40 8.29
N LEU A 506 -3.06 -19.66 7.92
CA LEU A 506 -2.48 -20.69 8.78
C LEU A 506 -1.01 -20.86 8.45
N PHE A 507 -0.16 -20.87 9.47
CA PHE A 507 1.23 -21.30 9.35
C PHE A 507 1.35 -22.80 9.62
N GLY A 508 2.12 -23.49 8.78
CA GLY A 508 2.47 -24.89 8.97
C GLY A 508 3.85 -25.05 9.62
N GLY A 509 3.97 -25.99 10.57
CA GLY A 509 5.25 -26.29 11.24
C GLY A 509 5.84 -25.07 11.97
N ASP A 510 7.16 -24.87 11.84
CA ASP A 510 7.91 -23.81 12.52
C ASP A 510 7.84 -22.44 11.81
N GLN A 511 7.00 -22.28 10.77
CA GLN A 511 6.87 -21.01 10.06
C GLN A 511 6.40 -19.89 11.01
N SER A 512 7.07 -18.73 10.91
CA SER A 512 6.78 -17.52 11.70
C SER A 512 6.37 -16.31 10.85
N GLU A 513 6.69 -16.34 9.56
CA GLU A 513 6.43 -15.27 8.59
C GLU A 513 6.25 -15.86 7.18
N ASP A 514 5.54 -15.13 6.32
CA ASP A 514 5.33 -15.50 4.91
C ASP A 514 5.01 -14.24 4.06
N VAL A 515 5.03 -14.38 2.74
CA VAL A 515 4.85 -13.28 1.78
C VAL A 515 3.67 -13.58 0.86
N THR A 516 2.76 -12.61 0.73
CA THR A 516 1.63 -12.69 -0.21
C THR A 516 1.74 -11.62 -1.29
N SER A 517 1.45 -12.00 -2.54
CA SER A 517 1.29 -11.05 -3.65
C SER A 517 -0.04 -10.29 -3.60
N ARG A 518 -1.01 -10.80 -2.82
CA ARG A 518 -2.31 -10.18 -2.60
C ARG A 518 -2.33 -9.54 -1.22
N ILE A 519 -2.15 -8.22 -1.18
CA ILE A 519 -2.29 -7.39 0.01
C ILE A 519 -3.79 -7.08 0.18
N ALA A 520 -4.33 -7.44 1.34
CA ALA A 520 -5.73 -7.21 1.69
C ALA A 520 -5.84 -6.99 3.20
N GLY A 521 -6.66 -6.03 3.61
CA GLY A 521 -6.82 -5.60 4.99
C GLY A 521 -7.31 -4.14 5.00
N THR A 522 -7.50 -3.59 6.19
CA THR A 522 -7.99 -2.21 6.35
C THR A 522 -6.83 -1.24 6.53
N TYR A 523 -6.78 -0.20 5.68
CA TYR A 523 -5.82 0.90 5.81
C TYR A 523 -5.92 1.56 7.19
N GLY A 524 -4.79 2.01 7.73
CA GLY A 524 -4.68 2.47 9.13
C GLY A 524 -4.42 1.34 10.14
N TYR A 525 -4.78 0.09 9.85
CA TYR A 525 -4.53 -1.05 10.74
C TYR A 525 -3.44 -2.01 10.25
N MET A 526 -3.16 -2.03 8.94
CA MET A 526 -2.10 -2.86 8.36
C MET A 526 -0.69 -2.48 8.81
N ALA A 527 0.09 -3.45 9.28
CA ALA A 527 1.51 -3.20 9.53
C ALA A 527 2.25 -2.74 8.25
N PRO A 528 3.23 -1.82 8.35
CA PRO A 528 3.90 -1.25 7.17
C PRO A 528 4.60 -2.30 6.32
N GLU A 529 5.24 -3.31 6.92
CA GLU A 529 5.89 -4.40 6.17
C GLU A 529 4.88 -5.23 5.36
N TYR A 530 3.65 -5.35 5.86
CA TYR A 530 2.57 -6.03 5.16
C TYR A 530 2.00 -5.16 4.05
N ALA A 531 1.71 -3.89 4.34
CA ALA A 531 1.17 -2.94 3.37
C ALA A 531 2.15 -2.66 2.20
N MET A 532 3.45 -2.60 2.48
CA MET A 532 4.47 -2.23 1.48
C MET A 532 5.05 -3.45 0.74
N ARG A 533 5.22 -4.59 1.41
CA ARG A 533 5.96 -5.75 0.88
C ARG A 533 5.14 -7.03 0.84
N GLY A 534 3.90 -7.01 1.33
CA GLY A 534 3.08 -8.23 1.46
C GLY A 534 3.60 -9.21 2.50
N GLN A 535 4.56 -8.82 3.35
CA GLN A 535 5.13 -9.65 4.40
C GLN A 535 4.19 -9.66 5.61
N TYR A 536 3.63 -10.82 5.96
CA TYR A 536 2.74 -10.95 7.10
C TYR A 536 3.28 -11.95 8.12
N SER A 537 3.02 -11.67 9.39
CA SER A 537 3.38 -12.53 10.52
C SER A 537 2.42 -12.28 11.67
N ILE A 538 2.58 -13.01 12.78
CA ILE A 538 1.88 -12.71 14.03
C ILE A 538 2.15 -11.26 14.51
N LYS A 539 3.29 -10.67 14.15
CA LYS A 539 3.64 -9.28 14.49
C LYS A 539 2.86 -8.25 13.68
N SER A 540 2.30 -8.65 12.54
CA SER A 540 1.41 -7.79 11.76
C SER A 540 0.07 -7.60 12.50
N ASP A 541 -0.47 -8.65 13.11
CA ASP A 541 -1.66 -8.54 13.98
C ASP A 541 -1.36 -7.75 15.27
N VAL A 542 -0.15 -7.89 15.84
CA VAL A 542 0.28 -7.09 17.00
C VAL A 542 0.24 -5.60 16.67
N PHE A 543 0.65 -5.21 15.47
CA PHE A 543 0.56 -3.81 15.03
C PHE A 543 -0.89 -3.34 15.01
N SER A 544 -1.79 -4.09 14.36
CA SER A 544 -3.22 -3.76 14.31
C SER A 544 -3.85 -3.68 15.71
N PHE A 545 -3.42 -4.56 16.63
CA PHE A 545 -3.81 -4.52 18.03
C PHE A 545 -3.35 -3.23 18.73
N GLY A 546 -2.13 -2.77 18.45
CA GLY A 546 -1.61 -1.51 18.97
C GLY A 546 -2.48 -0.33 18.57
N VAL A 547 -2.87 -0.24 17.29
CA VAL A 547 -3.80 0.79 16.78
C VAL A 547 -5.13 0.72 17.53
N LEU A 548 -5.72 -0.47 17.65
CA LEU A 548 -6.96 -0.70 18.41
C LEU A 548 -6.89 -0.22 19.86
N VAL A 549 -5.78 -0.46 20.56
CA VAL A 549 -5.59 0.02 21.94
C VAL A 549 -5.64 1.54 21.99
N LEU A 550 -4.99 2.22 21.04
CA LEU A 550 -4.99 3.69 20.97
C LEU A 550 -6.39 4.23 20.65
N GLU A 551 -7.13 3.61 19.76
CA GLU A 551 -8.53 3.98 19.49
C GLU A 551 -9.41 3.83 20.74
N VAL A 552 -9.30 2.70 21.44
CA VAL A 552 -10.10 2.43 22.65
C VAL A 552 -9.79 3.45 23.75
N VAL A 553 -8.53 3.83 23.94
CA VAL A 553 -8.15 4.80 24.98
C VAL A 553 -8.58 6.22 24.64
N THR A 554 -8.44 6.61 23.37
CA THR A 554 -8.68 8.00 22.93
C THR A 554 -10.13 8.25 22.54
N GLY A 555 -10.91 7.20 22.24
CA GLY A 555 -12.24 7.32 21.65
C GLY A 555 -12.22 7.88 20.22
N ARG A 556 -11.04 8.01 19.61
CA ARG A 556 -10.86 8.58 18.27
C ARG A 556 -10.65 7.46 17.26
N ARG A 557 -11.30 7.60 16.11
CA ARG A 557 -11.14 6.65 15.01
C ARG A 557 -9.84 6.92 14.29
N ASN A 558 -9.11 5.87 13.95
CA ASN A 558 -7.98 5.94 13.03
C ASN A 558 -8.53 5.97 11.59
N ASP A 559 -9.16 7.07 11.20
CA ASP A 559 -9.89 7.17 9.94
C ASP A 559 -8.98 7.68 8.81
N ALA A 560 -8.74 6.84 7.81
CA ALA A 560 -8.13 7.25 6.55
C ALA A 560 -9.18 7.69 5.50
N SER A 561 -10.48 7.64 5.82
CA SER A 561 -11.57 7.66 4.83
C SER A 561 -12.72 8.64 5.08
N HIS A 562 -12.91 9.20 6.28
CA HIS A 562 -14.03 10.10 6.57
C HIS A 562 -13.69 11.21 7.57
N ASN A 563 -12.91 12.22 7.15
CA ASN A 563 -13.10 13.65 7.48
C ASN A 563 -11.92 14.48 6.97
N ILE A 564 -12.17 15.32 5.97
CA ILE A 564 -11.17 16.19 5.30
C ILE A 564 -10.65 17.32 6.23
N GLU A 565 -11.28 17.52 7.40
CA GLU A 565 -10.99 18.66 8.28
C GLU A 565 -10.09 18.34 9.49
N GLN A 566 -9.80 17.06 9.79
CA GLN A 566 -8.89 16.64 10.87
C GLN A 566 -8.01 15.47 10.43
N ASP A 567 -7.14 15.75 9.48
CA ASP A 567 -6.24 14.81 8.81
C ASP A 567 -5.00 14.50 9.69
N VAL A 568 -5.21 13.87 10.85
CA VAL A 568 -4.13 13.47 11.75
C VAL A 568 -4.20 11.96 12.01
N ASP A 569 -3.25 11.21 11.45
CA ASP A 569 -2.96 9.81 11.80
C ASP A 569 -2.90 9.66 13.32
N LEU A 570 -3.82 8.86 13.89
CA LEU A 570 -4.01 8.73 15.34
C LEU A 570 -2.72 8.28 16.02
N VAL A 571 -1.97 7.38 15.38
CA VAL A 571 -0.71 6.88 15.91
C VAL A 571 0.29 8.03 16.08
N ASN A 572 0.28 9.00 15.18
CA ASN A 572 1.18 10.15 15.17
C ASN A 572 0.82 11.15 16.23
N LEU A 573 -0.48 11.46 16.32
CA LEU A 573 -1.00 12.33 17.36
C LEU A 573 -0.61 11.81 18.76
N VAL A 574 -0.83 10.52 19.00
CA VAL A 574 -0.48 9.90 20.29
C VAL A 574 1.03 9.91 20.52
N TRP A 575 1.84 9.58 19.51
CA TRP A 575 3.30 9.59 19.63
C TRP A 575 3.86 10.98 19.95
N GLU A 576 3.34 12.03 19.30
CA GLU A 576 3.76 13.40 19.56
C GLU A 576 3.43 13.85 20.99
N HIS A 577 2.21 13.61 21.43
CA HIS A 577 1.81 13.94 22.79
C HIS A 577 2.57 13.11 23.84
N TRP A 578 2.87 11.85 23.53
CA TRP A 578 3.71 11.00 24.39
C TRP A 578 5.10 11.63 24.59
N ASN A 579 5.76 12.04 23.50
CA ASN A 579 7.09 12.66 23.57
C ASN A 579 7.11 14.03 24.25
N ARG A 580 6.02 14.80 24.12
CA ARG A 580 5.86 16.10 24.79
C ARG A 580 5.47 15.97 26.26
N GLY A 581 5.12 14.77 26.73
CA GLY A 581 4.70 14.51 28.10
C GLY A 581 3.26 14.93 28.42
N ASN A 582 2.42 15.16 27.40
CA ASN A 582 1.04 15.63 27.54
C ASN A 582 0.00 14.66 26.93
N VAL A 583 0.31 13.36 26.89
CA VAL A 583 -0.57 12.31 26.34
C VAL A 583 -1.88 12.13 27.10
N ILE A 584 -1.95 12.60 28.34
CA ILE A 584 -3.16 12.61 29.17
C ILE A 584 -4.27 13.43 28.50
N GLU A 585 -3.93 14.46 27.72
CA GLU A 585 -4.88 15.31 26.98
C GLU A 585 -5.63 14.55 25.87
N LEU A 586 -5.13 13.40 25.46
CA LEU A 586 -5.76 12.57 24.41
C LEU A 586 -6.69 11.51 24.97
N ILE A 587 -6.75 11.33 26.30
CA ILE A 587 -7.66 10.39 26.93
C ILE A 587 -9.11 10.82 26.65
N ASP A 588 -9.95 9.87 26.28
CA ASP A 588 -11.34 10.12 25.94
C ASP A 588 -12.06 10.88 27.09
N PRO A 589 -12.61 12.09 26.83
CA PRO A 589 -13.34 12.86 27.83
C PRO A 589 -14.54 12.12 28.42
N SER A 590 -15.12 11.13 27.74
CA SER A 590 -16.25 10.37 28.30
C SER A 590 -15.86 9.52 29.53
N LEU A 591 -14.57 9.31 29.78
CA LEU A 591 -14.03 8.59 30.94
C LEU A 591 -14.01 9.44 32.24
N CYS A 592 -14.68 10.61 32.26
CA CYS A 592 -14.64 11.71 33.24
C CYS A 592 -14.85 11.41 34.75
N ASN A 593 -14.90 10.16 35.21
CA ASN A 593 -15.01 9.81 36.63
C ASN A 593 -13.73 9.15 37.14
N HIS A 594 -12.78 9.96 37.63
CA HIS A 594 -11.49 9.50 38.22
C HIS A 594 -10.86 8.31 37.45
N PRO A 595 -10.54 8.48 36.16
CA PRO A 595 -9.97 7.39 35.38
C PRO A 595 -8.63 6.95 35.99
N PRO A 596 -8.31 5.65 36.05
CA PRO A 596 -7.05 5.17 36.59
C PRO A 596 -5.92 5.49 35.60
N VAL A 597 -5.43 6.74 35.66
CA VAL A 597 -4.50 7.33 34.70
C VAL A 597 -3.27 6.45 34.50
N ASP A 598 -2.70 5.88 35.56
CA ASP A 598 -1.53 4.98 35.45
C ASP A 598 -1.81 3.75 34.58
N GLN A 599 -3.00 3.16 34.72
CA GLN A 599 -3.41 2.01 33.89
C GLN A 599 -3.66 2.43 32.44
N ILE A 600 -4.18 3.63 32.22
CA ILE A 600 -4.40 4.19 30.88
C ILE A 600 -3.05 4.48 30.20
N LEU A 601 -2.14 5.18 30.87
CA LEU A 601 -0.80 5.47 30.39
C LEU A 601 -0.05 4.18 30.05
N LYS A 602 -0.20 3.14 30.89
CA LYS A 602 0.32 1.81 30.60
C LYS A 602 -0.27 1.21 29.33
N CYS A 603 -1.58 1.35 29.09
CA CYS A 603 -2.21 0.90 27.84
C CYS A 603 -1.67 1.66 26.63
N ILE A 604 -1.51 2.99 26.73
CA ILE A 604 -0.94 3.81 25.66
C ILE A 604 0.51 3.37 25.37
N HIS A 605 1.33 3.18 26.41
CA HIS A 605 2.72 2.72 26.26
C HIS A 605 2.78 1.37 25.55
N VAL A 606 1.95 0.40 25.97
CA VAL A 606 1.89 -0.92 25.33
C VAL A 606 1.37 -0.80 23.89
N GLY A 607 0.36 0.04 23.64
CA GLY A 607 -0.11 0.35 22.29
C GLY A 607 1.01 0.85 21.39
N LEU A 608 1.82 1.81 21.89
CA LEU A 608 2.99 2.35 21.20
C LEU A 608 4.10 1.30 20.99
N LEU A 609 4.30 0.35 21.91
CA LEU A 609 5.22 -0.79 21.70
C LEU A 609 4.71 -1.74 20.60
N CYS A 610 3.39 -1.91 20.51
CA CYS A 610 2.77 -2.77 19.50
C CYS A 610 2.85 -2.18 18.10
N VAL A 611 2.79 -0.86 17.94
CA VAL A 611 2.87 -0.18 16.63
C VAL A 611 4.30 0.14 16.19
N GLN A 612 5.34 -0.52 16.70
CA GLN A 612 6.73 -0.23 16.30
C GLN A 612 7.01 -0.57 14.83
N ARG A 613 7.92 0.16 14.16
CA ARG A 613 8.21 -0.03 12.72
C ARG A 613 8.74 -1.43 12.42
N LYS A 614 9.76 -1.85 13.16
CA LYS A 614 10.39 -3.17 12.97
C LYS A 614 9.54 -4.25 13.67
N PRO A 615 9.10 -5.31 12.98
CA PRO A 615 8.32 -6.40 13.59
C PRO A 615 9.02 -7.04 14.79
N ALA A 616 10.36 -7.11 14.76
CA ALA A 616 11.18 -7.63 15.86
C ALA A 616 11.07 -6.80 17.15
N SER A 617 10.85 -5.48 17.03
CA SER A 617 10.70 -4.56 18.18
C SER A 617 9.32 -4.63 18.83
N ARG A 618 8.33 -5.20 18.14
CA ARG A 618 6.98 -5.37 18.69
C ARG A 618 6.96 -6.54 19.70
N PRO A 619 6.27 -6.43 20.83
CA PRO A 619 6.13 -7.54 21.77
C PRO A 619 5.35 -8.71 21.15
N THR A 620 5.43 -9.89 21.78
CA THR A 620 4.48 -10.97 21.47
C THR A 620 3.19 -10.77 22.27
N MET A 621 2.08 -11.37 21.83
CA MET A 621 0.81 -11.21 22.54
C MET A 621 0.82 -11.79 23.97
N SER A 622 1.59 -12.85 24.23
CA SER A 622 1.80 -13.32 25.62
C SER A 622 2.59 -12.31 26.45
N SER A 623 3.61 -11.67 25.89
CA SER A 623 4.30 -10.55 26.56
C SER A 623 3.35 -9.39 26.85
N VAL A 624 2.46 -9.04 25.91
CA VAL A 624 1.42 -8.01 26.09
C VAL A 624 0.48 -8.38 27.24
N ASN A 625 0.00 -9.61 27.32
CA ASN A 625 -0.86 -10.08 28.41
C ASN A 625 -0.15 -10.04 29.78
N ILE A 626 1.15 -10.37 29.83
CA ILE A 626 1.98 -10.21 31.03
C ILE A 626 2.12 -8.74 31.41
N MET A 627 2.38 -7.87 30.43
CA MET A 627 2.47 -6.42 30.65
C MET A 627 1.17 -5.90 31.25
N PHE A 628 -0.01 -6.26 30.73
CA PHE A 628 -1.28 -5.79 31.30
C PHE A 628 -1.58 -6.34 32.70
N SER A 629 -1.30 -7.61 32.96
CA SER A 629 -1.63 -8.28 34.23
C SER A 629 -0.69 -7.96 35.38
N SER A 630 0.59 -7.69 35.13
CA SER A 630 1.58 -7.44 36.18
C SER A 630 1.77 -5.95 36.49
N HIS A 631 1.83 -5.61 37.77
CA HIS A 631 2.15 -4.25 38.25
C HIS A 631 3.66 -4.02 38.43
N THR A 632 4.48 -5.08 38.33
CA THR A 632 5.92 -5.04 38.66
C THR A 632 6.84 -5.13 37.44
N VAL A 633 6.29 -5.38 36.25
CA VAL A 633 7.08 -5.50 35.01
C VAL A 633 7.52 -4.12 34.56
N ARG A 634 8.84 -3.93 34.41
CA ARG A 634 9.40 -2.74 33.74
C ARG A 634 9.12 -2.82 32.25
N LEU A 635 8.41 -1.82 31.73
CA LEU A 635 8.12 -1.73 30.31
C LEU A 635 9.38 -1.32 29.51
N PRO A 636 9.61 -1.91 28.32
CA PRO A 636 10.68 -1.48 27.43
C PRO A 636 10.56 -0.01 27.02
N SER A 637 11.69 0.63 26.76
CA SER A 637 11.73 1.98 26.17
C SER A 637 11.12 1.99 24.77
N LEU A 638 10.42 3.07 24.43
CA LEU A 638 9.78 3.25 23.13
C LEU A 638 10.75 3.81 22.07
N SER A 639 10.52 3.42 20.81
CA SER A 639 11.09 4.05 19.62
C SER A 639 9.98 4.60 18.71
N ARG A 640 10.32 5.39 17.68
CA ARG A 640 9.34 6.02 16.79
C ARG A 640 8.53 4.97 15.99
N PRO A 641 7.17 5.00 16.02
CA PRO A 641 6.31 4.17 15.16
C PRO A 641 6.45 4.50 13.66
N PRO A 642 6.05 3.59 12.74
CA PRO A 642 5.94 3.82 11.31
C PRO A 642 4.65 4.59 10.98
N PHE A 643 4.67 5.37 9.90
CA PHE A 643 3.55 6.20 9.46
C PHE A 643 2.88 5.62 8.22
N PHE A 644 1.56 5.72 8.15
CA PHE A 644 0.82 5.34 6.95
C PHE A 644 0.93 6.43 5.88
N ILE A 645 1.33 6.03 4.67
CA ILE A 645 1.21 6.83 3.46
C ILE A 645 -0.25 6.72 2.99
N GLN A 646 -0.97 7.83 2.91
CA GLN A 646 -2.29 7.90 2.28
C GLN A 646 -2.12 8.07 0.77
N ASP A 647 -2.86 7.30 -0.02
CA ASP A 647 -2.85 7.37 -1.49
C ASP A 647 -3.31 8.76 -1.96
N ILE A 648 -2.52 9.35 -2.87
CA ILE A 648 -2.84 10.56 -3.64
C ILE A 648 -4.10 10.26 -4.46
N SER A 649 -5.22 10.88 -4.10
CA SER A 649 -6.34 11.00 -5.02
C SER A 649 -5.92 11.94 -6.15
N VAL A 650 -5.81 11.37 -7.35
CA VAL A 650 -5.72 12.15 -8.59
C VAL A 650 -7.02 12.95 -8.67
N SER A 651 -6.96 14.25 -8.42
CA SER A 651 -8.05 15.15 -8.70
C SER A 651 -8.22 15.24 -10.21
N GLU A 652 -9.06 14.39 -10.78
CA GLU A 652 -9.64 14.66 -12.09
C GLU A 652 -10.54 15.88 -11.96
N SER A 653 -9.97 17.03 -12.30
CA SER A 653 -10.69 18.26 -12.64
C SER A 653 -11.58 17.99 -13.85
N TRP A 654 -12.81 17.53 -13.62
CA TRP A 654 -13.91 17.73 -14.55
C TRP A 654 -14.84 18.82 -14.02
N THR A 655 -14.67 20.01 -14.59
CA THR A 655 -15.62 21.11 -14.50
C THR A 655 -16.98 20.67 -15.02
N ALA A 656 -17.94 20.45 -14.12
CA ALA A 656 -19.36 20.45 -14.45
C ALA A 656 -19.96 21.78 -14.01
N HIS A 657 -20.29 22.63 -14.98
CA HIS A 657 -21.11 23.81 -14.78
C HIS A 657 -22.53 23.39 -14.37
N SER A 658 -23.03 23.97 -13.27
CA SER A 658 -24.47 24.18 -13.09
C SER A 658 -24.70 25.36 -12.16
N ASP A 659 -25.02 26.49 -12.80
CA ASP A 659 -25.89 27.60 -12.44
C ASP A 659 -26.07 28.08 -10.98
N ALA A 660 -25.87 29.39 -10.89
CA ALA A 660 -25.97 30.28 -9.75
C ALA A 660 -27.39 30.45 -9.19
N TYR A 661 -27.49 30.61 -7.87
CA TYR A 661 -28.36 31.59 -7.21
C TYR A 661 -27.65 32.14 -5.94
N PRO A 662 -27.88 33.42 -5.56
CA PRO A 662 -26.97 34.22 -4.73
C PRO A 662 -27.18 34.09 -3.21
N PRO A 663 -26.19 34.48 -2.38
CA PRO A 663 -26.26 34.45 -0.92
C PRO A 663 -27.01 35.68 -0.38
N GLY A 664 -27.93 35.42 0.57
CA GLY A 664 -28.57 36.45 1.38
C GLY A 664 -27.66 36.88 2.53
N GLU A 665 -27.46 38.18 2.64
CA GLU A 665 -26.68 38.89 3.65
C GLU A 665 -27.25 38.82 5.07
N ASN A 666 -26.33 39.00 6.03
CA ASN A 666 -26.45 39.60 7.37
C ASN A 666 -26.23 38.63 8.54
N SER A 667 -25.07 38.72 9.17
CA SER A 667 -24.94 39.61 10.34
C SER A 667 -23.50 39.68 10.87
N THR A 668 -23.12 40.92 11.11
CA THR A 668 -21.88 41.48 11.64
C THR A 668 -21.50 41.02 13.05
N VAL A 669 -20.22 40.71 13.19
CA VAL A 669 -19.28 41.06 14.27
C VAL A 669 -19.85 41.93 15.41
N MET A 670 -19.74 41.44 16.65
CA MET A 670 -19.47 42.28 17.82
C MET A 670 -18.52 41.58 18.81
N SER A 671 -17.52 42.35 19.23
CA SER A 671 -16.44 42.09 20.18
C SER A 671 -16.85 42.51 21.60
N SER A 672 -16.35 41.80 22.63
CA SER A 672 -16.02 42.24 24.01
C SER A 672 -15.84 40.96 24.87
N ASN A 673 -14.89 40.78 25.80
CA ASN A 673 -13.96 41.66 26.49
C ASN A 673 -12.70 40.90 26.92
N GLN A 674 -11.61 41.64 27.03
CA GLN A 674 -10.40 41.28 27.77
C GLN A 674 -10.71 41.13 29.27
N VAL A 675 -10.21 40.06 29.89
CA VAL A 675 -9.81 40.07 31.31
C VAL A 675 -8.52 39.28 31.44
N SER A 676 -7.47 40.00 31.84
CA SER A 676 -6.17 39.50 32.25
C SER A 676 -6.22 38.98 33.70
N ILE A 677 -5.72 37.76 33.95
CA ILE A 677 -5.33 37.32 35.29
C ILE A 677 -3.98 36.60 35.22
N THR A 678 -3.08 37.14 36.02
CA THR A 678 -1.66 36.86 36.18
C THR A 678 -1.38 35.49 36.80
N GLU A 679 -0.25 34.91 36.38
CA GLU A 679 0.37 33.70 36.93
C GLU A 679 0.61 33.79 38.45
N LEU A 680 0.32 32.68 39.13
CA LEU A 680 0.79 32.39 40.49
C LEU A 680 1.34 30.97 40.52
N SER A 681 2.67 30.87 40.60
CA SER A 681 3.39 29.72 41.18
C SER A 681 3.73 30.04 42.64
N PRO A 682 4.08 29.08 43.52
CA PRO A 682 3.92 27.63 43.46
C PRO A 682 3.25 27.04 44.72
N ARG A 683 2.70 25.83 44.60
CA ARG A 683 2.89 24.73 45.56
C ARG A 683 2.59 23.39 44.92
#